data_AF-A0A944SL86-F1
#
_entry.id   AF-A0A944SL86-F1
#
_cell.length_a   1.000
_cell.length_b   1.000
_cell.length_c   1.000
_cell.angle_alpha   90.00
_cell.angle_beta   90.00
_cell.angle_gamma   90.00
#
_symmetry.space_group_name_H-M   'P 1'
#
loop_
_entity.id
_entity.type
_entity.pdbx_description
1 polymer ?
#
loop_
_entity_poly.entity_id
_entity_poly.type
_entity_poly.pdbx_seq_one_letter_code
_entity_poly.pdbx_strand_id
1 'polypeptide(L)'
;MQRNKDKNKIQWKYILAFGAVAILFASVFFGVSSGFAQVEDFSQPVLDNTGLAQGSLLNVVTRVINIFLGFLGLVALIIIITAGVIWMTSGGNPEKIKQAKKLMLNAAIGLGIVLGAAVIANFIFWLIARSLGNGDPNLGNGNVPGGCVGANCFLPAPSDQFKLVNHSPRKDEAEVKACRAVQGTFNAKVDEVSLSSAFSLENTVSGAVTTASSGGDLAFSEDGKAFRYRLSAGDMELNNTYHAEVNTDVAAASDAGDLAGLRMATPRAWDFTTSSDPARDNDFPRVEQSASVYSVLPSETSTNVCLNTPIQVVFNEEMDITTLRSSNIFLLDGETGAELPLRSVRIGADLKSFMVFPVNPLERSSTGGDRTYTVKLYTTDETAGREGFEDVCGNPLNGDRINPELNQAADFEWIFSTSNQSTAECFPEIRSVTPTITKYNTQVAIAGARFGLFGDVRIGNITADTISCSDSSGLNQEACVTSWTQELIQVRIPIGATTDKVTVAMGELESKSQETVEVNSPYLSRLRPDPVRLEELLTLVGNNFGSTRGHVDFIQDGEIEHTISTTPTMCSGNPSATWNNNSATVYIGTSLFAGTYGVRLRTKDSNEFSNIQYIKIEDDAARPGLCGAKPDESAVPVAVEAEGIHLNRVIALTVNPTIEIAATDFTVKTDALIKFTVPTGTETGYIT
;
A
#
# COMPACT_ATOMS: atom_id res chain seq x y z
N MET A 1 -76.20 -34.78 -3.00
CA MET A 1 -74.83 -35.22 -2.61
C MET A 1 -73.70 -34.81 -3.56
N GLN A 2 -73.95 -34.30 -4.78
CA GLN A 2 -72.88 -33.85 -5.70
C GLN A 2 -72.20 -32.52 -5.30
N ARG A 3 -72.93 -31.56 -4.70
CA ARG A 3 -72.42 -30.22 -4.36
C ARG A 3 -71.33 -30.18 -3.27
N ASN A 4 -71.18 -31.25 -2.48
CA ASN A 4 -70.15 -31.35 -1.43
C ASN A 4 -68.87 -32.06 -1.90
N LYS A 5 -68.94 -32.85 -2.99
CA LYS A 5 -67.75 -33.44 -3.62
C LYS A 5 -66.93 -32.39 -4.37
N ASP A 6 -67.58 -31.36 -4.93
CA ASP A 6 -66.89 -30.32 -5.68
C ASP A 6 -66.17 -29.29 -4.79
N LYS A 7 -66.70 -28.98 -3.60
CA LYS A 7 -66.01 -28.11 -2.63
C LYS A 7 -64.70 -28.71 -2.09
N ASN A 8 -64.68 -30.02 -1.79
CA ASN A 8 -63.45 -30.69 -1.35
C ASN A 8 -62.43 -30.83 -2.48
N LYS A 9 -62.88 -30.99 -3.74
CA LYS A 9 -61.99 -30.97 -4.89
C LYS A 9 -61.35 -29.60 -5.13
N ILE A 10 -62.06 -28.50 -4.85
CA ILE A 10 -61.53 -27.14 -4.97
C ILE A 10 -60.51 -26.84 -3.87
N GLN A 11 -60.78 -27.23 -2.62
CA GLN A 11 -59.85 -27.06 -1.49
C GLN A 11 -58.55 -27.88 -1.67
N TRP A 12 -58.65 -29.13 -2.16
CA TRP A 12 -57.47 -29.94 -2.49
C TRP A 12 -56.63 -29.35 -3.62
N LYS A 13 -57.26 -28.70 -4.61
CA LYS A 13 -56.53 -28.01 -5.70
C LYS A 13 -55.70 -26.85 -5.19
N TYR A 14 -56.18 -26.07 -4.23
CA TYR A 14 -55.41 -24.98 -3.63
C TYR A 14 -54.29 -25.48 -2.71
N ILE A 15 -54.51 -26.56 -1.97
CA ILE A 15 -53.47 -27.18 -1.12
C ILE A 15 -52.34 -27.78 -1.99
N LEU A 16 -52.69 -28.46 -3.09
CA LEU A 16 -51.72 -29.01 -4.04
C LEU A 16 -50.99 -27.90 -4.82
N ALA A 17 -51.69 -26.82 -5.21
CA ALA A 17 -51.07 -25.68 -5.88
C ALA A 17 -50.13 -24.91 -4.94
N PHE A 18 -50.49 -24.69 -3.67
CA PHE A 18 -49.60 -24.06 -2.68
C PHE A 18 -48.42 -24.96 -2.31
N GLY A 19 -48.62 -26.28 -2.22
CA GLY A 19 -47.53 -27.24 -2.03
C GLY A 19 -46.54 -27.22 -3.20
N ALA A 20 -47.03 -27.17 -4.43
CA ALA A 20 -46.20 -27.05 -5.62
C ALA A 20 -45.44 -25.72 -5.68
N VAL A 21 -46.07 -24.60 -5.30
CA VAL A 21 -45.41 -23.28 -5.21
C VAL A 21 -44.37 -23.26 -4.09
N ALA A 22 -44.61 -23.89 -2.94
CA ALA A 22 -43.62 -24.01 -1.87
C ALA A 22 -42.42 -24.89 -2.27
N ILE A 23 -42.64 -25.95 -3.05
CA ILE A 23 -41.57 -26.78 -3.62
C ILE A 23 -40.80 -26.02 -4.70
N LEU A 24 -41.49 -25.23 -5.54
CA LEU A 24 -40.86 -24.36 -6.53
C LEU A 24 -40.04 -23.25 -5.86
N PHE A 25 -40.57 -22.63 -4.80
CA PHE A 25 -39.85 -21.61 -4.04
C PHE A 25 -38.68 -22.21 -3.26
N ALA A 26 -38.80 -23.42 -2.70
CA ALA A 26 -37.69 -24.14 -2.12
C ALA A 26 -36.62 -24.47 -3.19
N SER A 27 -37.02 -24.91 -4.40
CA SER A 27 -36.06 -25.15 -5.49
C SER A 27 -35.40 -23.88 -6.04
N VAL A 28 -36.05 -22.72 -5.91
CA VAL A 28 -35.44 -21.42 -6.22
C VAL A 28 -34.55 -20.96 -5.06
N PHE A 29 -34.96 -21.12 -3.80
CA PHE A 29 -34.16 -20.75 -2.62
C PHE A 29 -32.92 -21.64 -2.44
N PHE A 30 -32.97 -22.90 -2.90
CA PHE A 30 -31.82 -23.79 -3.05
C PHE A 30 -31.13 -23.67 -4.42
N GLY A 31 -31.71 -22.93 -5.37
CA GLY A 31 -31.25 -22.81 -6.76
C GLY A 31 -30.68 -21.44 -7.16
N VAL A 32 -30.75 -20.42 -6.30
CA VAL A 32 -30.06 -19.13 -6.48
C VAL A 32 -29.18 -18.79 -5.27
N SER A 33 -27.95 -19.31 -5.31
CA SER A 33 -26.78 -18.65 -4.71
C SER A 33 -25.52 -19.13 -5.42
N SER A 34 -25.16 -18.46 -6.51
CA SER A 34 -23.80 -18.48 -7.06
C SER A 34 -22.89 -17.64 -6.16
N GLY A 35 -22.59 -18.20 -4.99
CA GLY A 35 -21.76 -17.61 -3.94
C GLY A 35 -22.04 -18.38 -2.65
N PHE A 36 -21.03 -19.11 -2.17
CA PHE A 36 -21.04 -20.04 -1.02
C PHE A 36 -21.37 -21.52 -1.31
N ALA A 37 -20.27 -22.27 -1.50
CA ALA A 37 -20.04 -23.68 -1.16
C ALA A 37 -20.40 -24.79 -2.17
N GLN A 38 -19.34 -25.51 -2.54
CA GLN A 38 -19.17 -26.60 -3.49
C GLN A 38 -20.07 -27.82 -3.23
N VAL A 39 -20.64 -28.40 -4.30
CA VAL A 39 -21.20 -29.76 -4.31
C VAL A 39 -20.12 -30.69 -4.86
N GLU A 40 -19.54 -31.51 -3.97
CA GLU A 40 -18.78 -32.69 -4.36
C GLU A 40 -19.70 -33.73 -5.00
N ASP A 41 -19.16 -34.34 -6.04
CA ASP A 41 -19.69 -35.46 -6.82
C ASP A 41 -20.04 -36.66 -5.92
N PHE A 42 -21.31 -37.11 -5.96
CA PHE A 42 -21.82 -38.26 -5.20
C PHE A 42 -21.60 -39.62 -5.90
N SER A 43 -20.64 -39.74 -6.82
CA SER A 43 -20.43 -40.98 -7.59
C SER A 43 -19.23 -41.85 -7.19
N GLN A 44 -18.56 -41.61 -6.06
CA GLN A 44 -17.45 -42.46 -5.59
C GLN A 44 -17.68 -43.06 -4.19
N PRO A 45 -17.21 -44.30 -3.94
CA PRO A 45 -17.60 -45.08 -2.79
C PRO A 45 -17.04 -44.49 -1.49
N VAL A 46 -17.96 -44.32 -0.55
CA VAL A 46 -17.71 -44.15 0.89
C VAL A 46 -16.70 -45.21 1.34
N LEU A 47 -15.48 -44.79 1.67
CA LEU A 47 -14.57 -45.30 2.70
C LEU A 47 -13.18 -44.71 2.44
N ASP A 48 -13.02 -43.41 2.68
CA ASP A 48 -11.79 -42.78 3.19
C ASP A 48 -12.11 -41.30 3.42
N ASN A 49 -11.69 -40.75 4.56
CA ASN A 49 -11.97 -39.40 5.06
C ASN A 49 -13.31 -39.21 5.80
N THR A 50 -13.41 -39.78 7.00
CA THR A 50 -14.02 -39.01 8.08
C THR A 50 -13.19 -37.72 8.21
N GLY A 51 -13.68 -36.60 7.66
CA GLY A 51 -13.05 -35.28 7.64
C GLY A 51 -12.88 -34.64 9.03
N LEU A 52 -12.30 -35.38 9.96
CA LEU A 52 -11.94 -35.04 11.32
C LEU A 52 -10.43 -34.75 11.47
N ALA A 53 -9.66 -34.81 10.38
CA ALA A 53 -8.19 -34.73 10.47
C ALA A 53 -7.55 -33.45 9.90
N GLN A 54 -8.26 -32.55 9.22
CA GLN A 54 -7.62 -31.34 8.61
C GLN A 54 -8.48 -30.06 8.60
N GLY A 55 -9.41 -29.90 9.54
CA GLY A 55 -10.11 -28.63 9.76
C GLY A 55 -9.93 -28.18 11.20
N SER A 56 -9.53 -26.93 11.44
CA SER A 56 -9.54 -26.36 12.79
C SER A 56 -10.92 -26.57 13.43
N LEU A 57 -10.97 -26.77 14.75
CA LEU A 57 -12.21 -26.91 15.52
C LEU A 57 -13.22 -25.80 15.16
N LEU A 58 -12.72 -24.59 14.87
CA LEU A 58 -13.51 -23.45 14.40
C LEU A 58 -14.27 -23.75 13.10
N ASN A 59 -13.64 -24.36 12.10
CA ASN A 59 -14.28 -24.62 10.80
C ASN A 59 -15.39 -25.66 10.91
N VAL A 60 -15.21 -26.66 11.79
CA VAL A 60 -16.26 -27.64 12.09
C VAL A 60 -17.43 -26.97 12.81
N VAL A 61 -17.15 -26.12 13.79
CA VAL A 61 -18.17 -25.38 14.55
C VAL A 61 -18.97 -24.43 13.65
N THR A 62 -18.32 -23.66 12.78
CA THR A 62 -18.98 -22.73 11.86
C THR A 62 -19.87 -23.47 10.85
N ARG A 63 -19.41 -24.62 10.31
CA ARG A 63 -20.20 -25.47 9.42
C ARG A 63 -21.46 -25.99 10.11
N VAL A 64 -21.35 -26.43 11.36
CA VAL A 64 -22.48 -26.90 12.15
C VAL A 64 -23.48 -25.76 12.43
N ILE A 65 -23.00 -24.58 12.81
CA ILE A 65 -23.85 -23.40 13.08
C ILE A 65 -24.65 -23.00 11.83
N ASN A 66 -24.03 -22.96 10.65
CA ASN A 66 -24.71 -22.58 9.41
C ASN A 66 -25.80 -23.58 8.99
N ILE A 67 -25.60 -24.87 9.25
CA ILE A 67 -26.64 -25.90 9.02
C ILE A 67 -27.84 -25.67 9.95
N PHE A 68 -27.60 -25.36 11.23
CA PHE A 68 -28.68 -25.08 12.18
C PHE A 68 -29.42 -23.77 11.86
N LEU A 69 -28.72 -22.72 11.42
CA LEU A 69 -29.33 -21.45 10.99
C LEU A 69 -30.26 -21.65 9.78
N GLY A 70 -29.82 -22.42 8.78
CA GLY A 70 -30.66 -22.77 7.63
C GLY A 70 -31.91 -23.56 8.03
N PHE A 71 -31.76 -24.53 8.94
CA PHE A 71 -32.89 -25.30 9.45
C PHE A 71 -33.91 -24.45 10.21
N LEU A 72 -33.46 -23.51 11.05
CA LEU A 72 -34.35 -22.59 11.77
C LEU A 72 -35.09 -21.64 10.83
N GLY A 73 -34.44 -21.17 9.76
CA GLY A 73 -35.08 -20.37 8.71
C GLY A 73 -36.21 -21.11 8.01
N LEU A 74 -36.00 -22.40 7.69
CA LEU A 74 -37.03 -23.26 7.11
C LEU A 74 -38.24 -23.45 8.05
N VAL A 75 -37.99 -23.65 9.34
CA VAL A 75 -39.07 -23.78 10.34
C VAL A 75 -39.88 -22.48 10.43
N ALA A 76 -39.21 -21.32 10.44
CA ALA A 76 -39.88 -20.02 10.46
C ALA A 76 -40.79 -19.83 9.22
N LEU A 77 -40.33 -20.24 8.03
CA LEU A 77 -41.11 -20.21 6.80
C LEU A 77 -42.39 -21.05 6.90
N ILE A 78 -42.28 -22.28 7.42
CA ILE A 78 -43.44 -23.19 7.60
C ILE A 78 -44.48 -22.56 8.55
N ILE A 79 -44.02 -21.91 9.62
CA ILE A 79 -44.91 -21.24 10.59
C ILE A 79 -45.63 -20.05 9.94
N ILE A 80 -44.94 -19.25 9.12
CA ILE A 80 -45.55 -18.13 8.40
C ILE A 80 -46.60 -18.62 7.40
N ILE A 81 -46.31 -19.69 6.65
CA ILE A 81 -47.24 -20.29 5.69
C ILE A 81 -48.48 -20.82 6.40
N THR A 82 -48.32 -21.57 7.50
CA THR A 82 -49.46 -22.10 8.27
C THR A 82 -50.29 -20.98 8.89
N ALA A 83 -49.66 -19.90 9.36
CA ALA A 83 -50.37 -18.72 9.83
C ALA A 83 -51.17 -18.04 8.71
N GLY A 84 -50.60 -17.92 7.52
CA GLY A 84 -51.27 -17.38 6.33
C GLY A 84 -52.50 -18.20 5.91
N VAL A 85 -52.38 -19.53 5.93
CA VAL A 85 -53.51 -20.42 5.62
C VAL A 85 -54.63 -20.28 6.66
N ILE A 86 -54.31 -20.21 7.96
CA ILE A 86 -55.32 -19.99 9.01
C ILE A 86 -56.01 -18.64 8.80
N TRP A 87 -55.27 -17.60 8.44
CA TRP A 87 -55.83 -16.28 8.20
C TRP A 87 -56.79 -16.27 6.99
N MET A 88 -56.38 -16.84 5.86
CA MET A 88 -57.21 -16.94 4.64
C MET A 88 -58.45 -17.82 4.85
N THR A 89 -58.35 -18.86 5.66
CA THR A 89 -59.46 -19.79 5.95
C THR A 89 -60.33 -19.37 7.14
N SER A 90 -60.06 -18.22 7.76
CA SER A 90 -60.78 -17.76 8.95
C SER A 90 -62.23 -17.35 8.67
N GLY A 91 -62.58 -16.98 7.43
CA GLY A 91 -63.96 -16.66 7.05
C GLY A 91 -64.62 -15.56 7.90
N GLY A 92 -63.82 -14.66 8.50
CA GLY A 92 -64.29 -13.62 9.42
C GLY A 92 -64.38 -14.03 10.89
N ASN A 93 -64.03 -15.27 11.27
CA ASN A 93 -63.98 -15.68 12.68
C ASN A 93 -62.84 -14.94 13.43
N PRO A 94 -63.15 -14.12 14.45
CA PRO A 94 -62.16 -13.29 15.14
C PRO A 94 -61.13 -14.10 15.93
N GLU A 95 -61.47 -15.28 16.44
CA GLU A 95 -60.56 -16.14 17.21
C GLU A 95 -59.46 -16.72 16.32
N LYS A 96 -59.81 -17.17 15.10
CA LYS A 96 -58.84 -17.71 14.14
C LYS A 96 -57.92 -16.62 13.58
N ILE A 97 -58.45 -15.41 13.36
CA ILE A 97 -57.63 -14.25 12.96
C ILE A 97 -56.63 -13.91 14.07
N LYS A 98 -57.08 -13.90 15.33
CA LYS A 98 -56.21 -13.64 16.49
C LYS A 98 -55.13 -14.71 16.61
N GLN A 99 -55.46 -15.98 16.39
CA GLN A 99 -54.51 -17.08 16.39
C GLN A 99 -53.46 -16.94 15.27
N ALA A 100 -53.89 -16.62 14.03
CA ALA A 100 -52.98 -16.43 12.91
C ALA A 100 -52.01 -15.25 13.15
N LYS A 101 -52.51 -14.11 13.63
CA LYS A 101 -51.66 -12.95 13.95
C LYS A 101 -50.65 -13.26 15.06
N LYS A 102 -51.05 -14.00 16.09
CA LYS A 102 -50.14 -14.44 17.16
C LYS A 102 -49.04 -15.35 16.62
N LEU A 103 -49.38 -16.25 15.70
CA LEU A 103 -48.42 -17.16 15.07
C LEU A 103 -47.42 -16.42 14.17
N MET A 104 -47.88 -15.42 13.41
CA MET A 104 -47.01 -14.53 12.62
C MET A 104 -46.06 -13.71 13.49
N LEU A 105 -46.56 -13.13 14.59
CA LEU A 105 -45.74 -12.33 15.50
C LEU A 105 -44.63 -13.17 16.16
N ASN A 106 -44.97 -14.37 16.63
CA ASN A 106 -44.00 -15.28 17.23
C ASN A 106 -42.92 -15.72 16.23
N ALA A 107 -43.29 -15.95 14.97
CA ALA A 107 -42.33 -16.27 13.91
C ALA A 107 -41.39 -15.09 13.61
N ALA A 108 -41.91 -13.86 13.56
CA ALA A 108 -41.12 -12.66 13.32
C ALA A 108 -40.11 -12.40 14.45
N ILE A 109 -40.53 -12.57 15.71
CA ILE A 109 -39.63 -12.44 16.87
C ILE A 109 -38.53 -13.51 16.82
N GLY A 110 -38.89 -14.76 16.52
CA GLY A 110 -37.92 -15.85 16.39
C GLY A 110 -36.89 -15.59 15.28
N LEU A 111 -37.33 -15.12 14.12
CA LEU A 111 -36.43 -14.76 13.02
C LEU A 111 -35.51 -13.59 13.38
N GLY A 112 -36.04 -12.57 14.05
CA GLY A 112 -35.25 -11.42 14.52
C GLY A 112 -34.14 -11.82 15.50
N ILE A 113 -34.43 -12.72 16.44
CA ILE A 113 -33.43 -13.23 17.39
C ILE A 113 -32.33 -14.00 16.67
N VAL A 114 -32.69 -14.85 15.70
CA VAL A 114 -31.72 -15.65 14.93
C VAL A 114 -30.79 -14.77 14.10
N LEU A 115 -31.33 -13.77 13.41
CA LEU A 115 -30.53 -12.82 12.62
C LEU A 115 -29.65 -11.94 13.52
N GLY A 116 -30.19 -11.45 14.64
CA GLY A 116 -29.44 -10.65 15.61
C GLY A 116 -28.30 -11.43 16.26
N ALA A 117 -28.53 -12.70 16.61
CA ALA A 117 -27.50 -13.57 17.18
C ALA A 117 -26.33 -13.81 16.21
N ALA A 118 -26.59 -13.96 14.91
CA ALA A 118 -25.55 -14.11 13.91
C ALA A 118 -24.67 -12.86 13.79
N VAL A 119 -25.27 -11.65 13.83
CA VAL A 119 -24.53 -10.38 13.82
C VAL A 119 -23.64 -10.25 15.05
N ILE A 120 -24.18 -10.55 16.24
CA ILE A 120 -23.43 -10.45 17.50
C ILE A 120 -22.29 -11.48 17.55
N ALA A 121 -22.54 -12.72 17.11
CA ALA A 121 -21.50 -13.76 17.06
C ALA A 121 -20.35 -13.34 16.15
N ASN A 122 -20.65 -12.83 14.95
CA ASN A 122 -19.63 -12.34 14.01
C ASN A 122 -18.84 -11.16 14.57
N PHE A 123 -19.51 -10.26 15.29
CA PHE A 123 -18.84 -9.14 15.97
C PHE A 123 -17.87 -9.62 17.07
N ILE A 124 -18.25 -10.63 17.86
CA ILE A 124 -17.37 -11.21 18.90
C ILE A 124 -16.18 -11.94 18.26
N PHE A 125 -16.39 -12.70 17.18
CA PHE A 125 -15.30 -13.36 16.46
C PHE A 125 -14.33 -12.35 15.85
N TRP A 126 -14.85 -11.27 15.27
CA TRP A 126 -14.04 -10.14 14.79
C TRP A 126 -13.19 -9.53 15.92
N LEU A 127 -13.76 -9.36 17.10
CA LEU A 127 -13.08 -8.79 18.27
C LEU A 127 -11.99 -9.70 18.83
N ILE A 128 -12.21 -11.03 18.83
CA ILE A 128 -11.23 -12.04 19.25
C ILE A 128 -10.11 -12.19 18.21
N ALA A 129 -10.43 -12.20 16.92
CA ALA A 129 -9.44 -12.28 15.84
C ALA A 129 -8.44 -11.10 15.89
N ARG A 130 -8.94 -9.89 16.17
CA ARG A 130 -8.11 -8.69 16.39
C ARG A 130 -7.22 -8.79 17.63
N SER A 131 -7.66 -9.49 18.69
CA SER A 131 -6.89 -9.70 19.92
C SER A 131 -5.82 -10.80 19.80
N LEU A 132 -5.92 -11.68 18.80
CA LEU A 132 -5.00 -12.81 18.59
C LEU A 132 -4.02 -12.59 17.42
N GLY A 133 -4.06 -11.43 16.75
CA GLY A 133 -3.14 -11.10 15.66
C GLY A 133 -3.30 -11.95 14.39
N ASN A 134 -4.40 -12.69 14.24
CA ASN A 134 -4.67 -13.50 13.07
C ASN A 134 -5.61 -12.76 12.11
N GLY A 135 -5.12 -12.46 10.90
CA GLY A 135 -5.93 -11.91 9.81
C GLY A 135 -7.12 -12.80 9.43
N ASP A 136 -8.10 -12.18 8.78
CA ASP A 136 -9.43 -12.71 8.42
C ASP A 136 -9.39 -14.06 7.65
N PRO A 137 -10.14 -15.09 8.08
CA PRO A 137 -10.22 -16.38 7.40
C PRO A 137 -11.14 -16.41 6.15
N ASN A 138 -11.77 -15.32 5.72
CA ASN A 138 -12.68 -15.29 4.57
C ASN A 138 -12.09 -14.74 3.25
N LEU A 139 -10.79 -14.43 3.20
CA LEU A 139 -10.14 -14.12 1.93
C LEU A 139 -9.84 -15.41 1.16
N GLY A 140 -10.51 -15.55 0.01
CA GLY A 140 -10.37 -16.68 -0.89
C GLY A 140 -8.94 -16.89 -1.37
N ASN A 141 -8.60 -18.16 -1.55
CA ASN A 141 -7.30 -18.68 -1.97
C ASN A 141 -6.86 -18.10 -3.33
N GLY A 142 -6.09 -17.02 -3.30
CA GLY A 142 -5.32 -16.48 -4.41
C GLY A 142 -3.98 -15.96 -3.89
N ASN A 143 -2.93 -16.76 -4.08
CA ASN A 143 -1.50 -16.47 -3.85
C ASN A 143 -1.15 -15.27 -2.95
N VAL A 144 -1.64 -15.28 -1.71
CA VAL A 144 -0.95 -14.59 -0.61
C VAL A 144 0.06 -15.61 -0.08
N PRO A 145 1.38 -15.36 -0.09
CA PRO A 145 2.31 -16.22 0.61
C PRO A 145 1.94 -16.22 2.10
N GLY A 146 1.33 -17.31 2.58
CA GLY A 146 1.15 -17.55 4.01
C GLY A 146 2.52 -17.46 4.69
N GLY A 147 2.69 -16.79 5.81
CA GLY A 147 1.81 -16.73 6.97
C GLY A 147 2.73 -17.06 8.14
N CYS A 148 3.28 -16.03 8.77
CA CYS A 148 4.19 -16.18 9.90
C CYS A 148 3.74 -15.20 10.99
N VAL A 149 3.24 -15.72 12.12
CA VAL A 149 2.77 -14.93 13.29
C VAL A 149 3.68 -15.25 14.48
N GLY A 150 4.28 -14.22 15.08
CA GLY A 150 5.15 -14.33 16.27
C GLY A 150 6.52 -13.63 16.12
N ALA A 151 7.17 -13.33 17.25
CA ALA A 151 8.35 -12.46 17.39
C ALA A 151 9.63 -12.87 16.62
N ASN A 152 9.59 -13.94 15.81
CA ASN A 152 10.73 -14.43 15.02
C ASN A 152 10.41 -14.51 13.50
N CYS A 153 9.41 -13.76 13.02
CA CYS A 153 9.04 -13.80 11.61
C CYS A 153 9.80 -12.73 10.82
N PHE A 154 10.82 -13.20 10.13
CA PHE A 154 11.66 -12.41 9.26
C PHE A 154 11.00 -12.32 7.87
N LEU A 155 10.14 -11.33 7.64
CA LEU A 155 9.88 -10.88 6.27
C LEU A 155 11.19 -10.28 5.73
N PRO A 156 11.64 -10.60 4.50
CA PRO A 156 12.55 -9.67 3.83
C PRO A 156 11.84 -8.32 3.86
N ALA A 157 12.52 -7.26 4.32
CA ALA A 157 11.96 -5.93 4.26
C ALA A 157 11.45 -5.72 2.83
N PRO A 158 10.17 -5.38 2.62
CA PRO A 158 9.72 -5.00 1.30
C PRO A 158 10.67 -3.91 0.83
N SER A 159 11.14 -4.12 -0.39
CA SER A 159 12.27 -3.42 -0.96
C SER A 159 11.99 -1.91 -1.02
N ASP A 160 10.71 -1.54 -1.16
CA ASP A 160 10.12 -0.23 -0.91
C ASP A 160 9.19 -0.30 0.33
N GLN A 161 9.36 0.61 1.30
CA GLN A 161 8.41 0.77 2.42
C GLN A 161 7.17 1.52 1.92
N PHE A 162 5.99 1.27 2.51
CA PHE A 162 4.83 2.13 2.27
C PHE A 162 5.15 3.55 2.76
N LYS A 163 5.07 4.54 1.88
CA LYS A 163 5.51 5.92 2.16
C LYS A 163 4.68 6.96 1.39
N LEU A 164 4.56 8.13 2.00
CA LEU A 164 4.21 9.36 1.28
C LEU A 164 5.42 9.79 0.42
N VAL A 165 5.20 9.88 -0.87
CA VAL A 165 6.19 10.12 -1.93
C VAL A 165 6.36 11.62 -2.18
N ASN A 166 5.24 12.33 -2.33
CA ASN A 166 5.24 13.79 -2.51
C ASN A 166 4.08 14.42 -1.73
N HIS A 167 4.22 15.70 -1.39
CA HIS A 167 3.19 16.52 -0.79
C HIS A 167 3.24 17.96 -1.33
N SER A 168 2.09 18.61 -1.28
CA SER A 168 1.89 20.02 -1.56
C SER A 168 1.01 20.62 -0.45
N PRO A 169 1.31 21.82 0.07
CA PRO A 169 2.48 22.65 -0.24
C PRO A 169 3.81 21.97 0.11
N ARG A 170 4.90 22.44 -0.49
CA ARG A 170 6.25 21.93 -0.21
C ARG A 170 6.67 22.31 1.21
N LYS A 171 7.62 21.55 1.74
CA LYS A 171 8.20 21.86 3.06
C LYS A 171 8.87 23.24 3.00
N ASP A 172 8.55 24.06 4.01
CA ASP A 172 9.01 25.43 4.19
C ASP A 172 8.58 26.37 3.04
N GLU A 173 7.56 26.01 2.27
CA GLU A 173 7.00 26.87 1.23
C GLU A 173 6.35 28.12 1.87
N ALA A 174 6.70 29.29 1.36
CA ALA A 174 6.17 30.57 1.80
C ALA A 174 5.26 31.17 0.71
N GLU A 175 4.43 32.14 1.10
CA GLU A 175 3.48 32.81 0.19
C GLU A 175 2.46 31.86 -0.45
N VAL A 176 2.13 30.76 0.22
CA VAL A 176 1.10 29.81 -0.24
C VAL A 176 -0.26 30.50 -0.24
N LYS A 177 -0.99 30.44 -1.37
CA LYS A 177 -2.33 31.03 -1.46
C LYS A 177 -3.29 30.35 -0.48
N ALA A 178 -4.14 31.13 0.19
CA ALA A 178 -5.06 30.63 1.23
C ALA A 178 -6.05 29.57 0.73
N CYS A 179 -6.43 29.62 -0.55
CA CYS A 179 -7.30 28.63 -1.19
C CYS A 179 -6.64 27.27 -1.45
N ARG A 180 -5.31 27.18 -1.31
CA ARG A 180 -4.53 26.00 -1.68
C ARG A 180 -4.88 24.83 -0.76
N ALA A 181 -5.43 23.76 -1.31
CA ALA A 181 -5.60 22.50 -0.60
C ALA A 181 -4.24 21.84 -0.31
N VAL A 182 -4.20 21.03 0.75
CA VAL A 182 -3.06 20.17 1.04
C VAL A 182 -3.24 18.87 0.27
N GLN A 183 -2.27 18.47 -0.55
CA GLN A 183 -2.33 17.25 -1.37
C GLN A 183 -1.09 16.39 -1.17
N GLY A 184 -1.18 15.10 -1.49
CA GLY A 184 -0.01 14.23 -1.50
C GLY A 184 -0.23 12.91 -2.21
N THR A 185 0.86 12.28 -2.61
CA THR A 185 0.89 10.99 -3.32
C THR A 185 1.65 9.94 -2.53
N PHE A 186 1.13 8.73 -2.51
CA PHE A 186 1.74 7.55 -1.92
C PHE A 186 2.31 6.64 -3.01
N ASN A 187 3.27 5.80 -2.65
CA ASN A 187 3.84 4.81 -3.58
C ASN A 187 2.87 3.65 -3.88
N ALA A 188 1.83 3.47 -3.05
CA ALA A 188 0.76 2.52 -3.27
C ALA A 188 -0.58 3.05 -2.79
N LYS A 189 -1.65 2.30 -3.09
CA LYS A 189 -3.01 2.67 -2.73
C LYS A 189 -3.13 2.75 -1.20
N VAL A 190 -3.74 3.82 -0.70
CA VAL A 190 -3.88 4.09 0.74
C VAL A 190 -5.21 3.56 1.27
N ASP A 191 -5.22 3.03 2.49
CA ASP A 191 -6.46 2.75 3.21
C ASP A 191 -7.06 4.07 3.71
N GLU A 192 -8.18 4.47 3.09
CA GLU A 192 -8.82 5.78 3.32
C GLU A 192 -9.17 6.02 4.79
N VAL A 193 -9.62 4.96 5.49
CA VAL A 193 -9.98 5.03 6.91
C VAL A 193 -8.75 5.31 7.75
N SER A 194 -7.64 4.59 7.53
CA SER A 194 -6.38 4.84 8.25
C SER A 194 -5.86 6.26 8.04
N LEU A 195 -5.91 6.79 6.81
CA LEU A 195 -5.45 8.15 6.51
C LEU A 195 -6.32 9.20 7.21
N SER A 196 -7.64 8.98 7.27
CA SER A 196 -8.56 9.91 7.92
C SER A 196 -8.26 10.14 9.40
N SER A 197 -7.66 9.15 10.08
CA SER A 197 -7.19 9.25 11.46
C SER A 197 -5.71 9.65 11.59
N ALA A 198 -4.91 9.40 10.56
CA ALA A 198 -3.46 9.61 10.59
C ALA A 198 -3.03 10.99 10.10
N PHE A 199 -3.88 11.69 9.33
CA PHE A 199 -3.60 13.02 8.81
C PHE A 199 -4.10 14.11 9.77
N SER A 200 -3.25 15.11 10.01
CA SER A 200 -3.59 16.33 10.75
C SER A 200 -3.00 17.58 10.09
N LEU A 201 -3.72 18.68 10.24
CA LEU A 201 -3.28 20.02 9.85
C LEU A 201 -3.47 20.97 11.04
N GLU A 202 -2.39 21.51 11.56
CA GLU A 202 -2.35 22.45 12.68
C GLU A 202 -2.00 23.86 12.19
N ASN A 203 -2.73 24.88 12.64
CA ASN A 203 -2.29 26.27 12.54
C ASN A 203 -1.42 26.58 13.77
N THR A 204 -0.12 26.78 13.57
CA THR A 204 0.85 26.92 14.68
C THR A 204 0.75 28.25 15.41
N VAL A 205 0.05 29.24 14.82
CA VAL A 205 -0.20 30.55 15.44
C VAL A 205 -1.37 30.48 16.42
N SER A 206 -2.46 29.81 16.04
CA SER A 206 -3.65 29.67 16.87
C SER A 206 -3.66 28.42 17.75
N GLY A 207 -2.84 27.41 17.42
CA GLY A 207 -2.84 26.08 18.02
C GLY A 207 -4.05 25.23 17.59
N ALA A 208 -4.80 25.66 16.57
CA ALA A 208 -5.97 24.93 16.10
C ALA A 208 -5.55 23.73 15.24
N VAL A 209 -5.88 22.52 15.69
CA VAL A 209 -5.62 21.27 14.98
C VAL A 209 -6.90 20.79 14.30
N THR A 210 -6.81 20.46 13.02
CA THR A 210 -7.90 19.87 12.23
C THR A 210 -7.49 18.52 11.68
N THR A 211 -8.44 17.58 11.67
CA THR A 211 -8.30 16.24 11.07
C THR A 211 -9.49 16.02 10.14
N ALA A 212 -9.42 14.98 9.30
CA ALA A 212 -10.57 14.59 8.48
C ALA A 212 -11.82 14.30 9.34
N SER A 213 -11.64 13.76 10.54
CA SER A 213 -12.74 13.45 11.46
C SER A 213 -13.32 14.67 12.20
N SER A 214 -12.62 15.80 12.24
CA SER A 214 -12.94 16.96 13.09
C SER A 214 -13.27 18.24 12.31
N GLY A 215 -13.56 18.14 11.00
CA GLY A 215 -13.95 19.28 10.17
C GLY A 215 -13.05 19.54 8.96
N GLY A 216 -12.36 18.54 8.44
CA GLY A 216 -11.67 18.62 7.14
C GLY A 216 -12.38 17.80 6.06
N ASP A 217 -12.30 18.25 4.82
CA ASP A 217 -12.71 17.51 3.62
C ASP A 217 -11.50 16.76 3.06
N LEU A 218 -11.40 15.47 3.37
CA LEU A 218 -10.38 14.57 2.83
C LEU A 218 -10.97 13.77 1.67
N ALA A 219 -10.37 13.91 0.50
CA ALA A 219 -10.76 13.25 -0.74
C ALA A 219 -9.57 12.51 -1.37
N PHE A 220 -9.86 11.58 -2.27
CA PHE A 220 -8.87 10.68 -2.86
C PHE A 220 -8.92 10.72 -4.39
N SER A 221 -7.78 10.42 -5.02
CA SER A 221 -7.69 10.21 -6.47
C SER A 221 -8.41 8.93 -6.90
N GLU A 222 -8.71 8.82 -8.19
CA GLU A 222 -9.40 7.65 -8.75
C GLU A 222 -8.64 6.33 -8.55
N ASP A 223 -7.30 6.35 -8.56
CA ASP A 223 -6.45 5.20 -8.28
C ASP A 223 -6.20 4.95 -6.78
N GLY A 224 -6.69 5.83 -5.90
CA GLY A 224 -6.52 5.78 -4.45
C GLY A 224 -5.07 5.93 -3.98
N LYS A 225 -4.17 6.46 -4.82
CA LYS A 225 -2.77 6.71 -4.46
C LYS A 225 -2.49 8.14 -4.03
N ALA A 226 -3.40 9.08 -4.26
CA ALA A 226 -3.27 10.45 -3.85
C ALA A 226 -4.43 10.90 -2.98
N PHE A 227 -4.19 11.90 -2.14
CA PHE A 227 -5.21 12.54 -1.33
C PHE A 227 -5.18 14.06 -1.50
N ARG A 228 -6.31 14.68 -1.17
CA ARG A 228 -6.49 16.13 -1.05
C ARG A 228 -7.27 16.45 0.21
N TYR A 229 -6.80 17.43 0.96
CA TYR A 229 -7.40 17.90 2.19
C TYR A 229 -7.73 19.40 2.10
N ARG A 230 -8.98 19.77 2.38
CA ARG A 230 -9.45 21.16 2.53
C ARG A 230 -10.05 21.37 3.91
N LEU A 231 -9.96 22.59 4.43
CA LEU A 231 -10.68 22.96 5.64
C LEU A 231 -12.18 23.13 5.32
N SER A 232 -13.06 22.54 6.13
CA SER A 232 -14.52 22.72 5.92
C SER A 232 -15.01 24.13 6.19
N ALA A 233 -14.25 24.91 6.97
CA ALA A 233 -14.55 26.30 7.30
C ALA A 233 -14.22 27.28 6.15
N GLY A 234 -13.64 26.81 5.04
CA GLY A 234 -13.23 27.61 3.90
C GLY A 234 -11.72 27.65 3.69
N ASP A 235 -11.21 28.76 3.17
CA ASP A 235 -9.79 28.97 2.92
C ASP A 235 -8.98 29.03 4.24
N MET A 236 -7.68 28.75 4.15
CA MET A 236 -6.75 28.91 5.27
C MET A 236 -6.62 30.37 5.71
N GLU A 237 -6.25 30.60 6.97
CA GLU A 237 -5.98 31.95 7.48
C GLU A 237 -4.70 32.52 6.84
N LEU A 238 -4.71 33.81 6.52
CA LEU A 238 -3.58 34.51 5.89
C LEU A 238 -2.42 34.73 6.85
N ASN A 239 -1.20 34.73 6.33
CA ASN A 239 0.05 34.99 7.06
C ASN A 239 0.23 34.11 8.31
N ASN A 240 -0.23 32.86 8.23
CA ASN A 240 -0.09 31.87 9.29
C ASN A 240 0.76 30.71 8.81
N THR A 241 1.51 30.13 9.74
CA THR A 241 2.24 28.90 9.52
C THR A 241 1.36 27.71 9.87
N TYR A 242 1.33 26.73 8.97
CA TYR A 242 0.61 25.49 9.12
C TYR A 242 1.58 24.32 9.19
N HIS A 243 1.32 23.40 10.11
CA HIS A 243 2.02 22.13 10.28
C HIS A 243 1.12 21.00 9.80
N ALA A 244 1.49 20.35 8.71
CA ALA A 244 0.80 19.18 8.19
C ALA A 244 1.56 17.90 8.56
N GLU A 245 0.86 16.87 9.00
CA GLU A 245 1.45 15.58 9.37
C GLU A 245 0.60 14.42 8.86
N VAL A 246 1.28 13.41 8.31
CA VAL A 246 0.78 12.05 8.12
C VAL A 246 1.58 11.14 9.06
N ASN A 247 0.97 10.65 10.13
CA ASN A 247 1.66 9.81 11.10
C ASN A 247 1.79 8.35 10.64
N THR A 248 2.42 7.49 11.45
CA THR A 248 2.67 6.08 11.12
C THR A 248 1.43 5.18 11.16
N ASP A 249 0.27 5.68 11.58
CA ASP A 249 -0.94 4.86 11.62
C ASP A 249 -1.58 4.64 10.25
N VAL A 250 -1.21 5.45 9.26
CA VAL A 250 -1.64 5.25 7.88
C VAL A 250 -1.11 3.91 7.35
N ALA A 251 -2.00 3.17 6.70
CA ALA A 251 -1.70 1.87 6.11
C ALA A 251 -1.97 1.86 4.61
N ALA A 252 -1.22 1.04 3.89
CA ALA A 252 -1.54 0.68 2.52
C ALA A 252 -2.83 -0.13 2.49
N ALA A 253 -3.66 0.10 1.47
CA ALA A 253 -4.91 -0.61 1.27
C ALA A 253 -4.68 -2.13 1.12
N SER A 254 -5.72 -2.92 1.41
CA SER A 254 -5.64 -4.39 1.33
C SER A 254 -5.33 -4.94 -0.07
N ASP A 255 -5.56 -4.13 -1.12
CA ASP A 255 -5.30 -4.44 -2.52
C ASP A 255 -4.02 -3.77 -3.07
N ALA A 256 -3.17 -3.22 -2.20
CA ALA A 256 -1.91 -2.53 -2.55
C ALA A 256 -0.74 -3.47 -2.94
N GLY A 257 -1.04 -4.67 -3.44
CA GLY A 257 -0.04 -5.67 -3.84
C GLY A 257 0.89 -6.07 -2.69
N ASP A 258 2.20 -6.04 -2.94
CA ASP A 258 3.24 -6.42 -1.95
C ASP A 258 3.30 -5.50 -0.73
N LEU A 259 2.65 -4.33 -0.79
CA LEU A 259 2.59 -3.38 0.32
C LEU A 259 1.32 -3.50 1.16
N ALA A 260 0.39 -4.40 0.80
CA ALA A 260 -0.91 -4.48 1.45
C ALA A 260 -0.84 -4.60 2.98
N GLY A 261 -1.53 -3.70 3.68
CA GLY A 261 -1.61 -3.66 5.15
C GLY A 261 -0.35 -3.13 5.86
N LEU A 262 0.73 -2.82 5.13
CA LEU A 262 1.91 -2.20 5.71
C LEU A 262 1.61 -0.76 6.13
N ARG A 263 2.19 -0.35 7.25
CA ARG A 263 2.11 1.01 7.76
C ARG A 263 3.32 1.83 7.33
N MET A 264 3.17 3.15 7.34
CA MET A 264 4.33 4.03 7.19
C MET A 264 5.33 3.78 8.30
N ALA A 265 6.59 3.56 7.94
CA ALA A 265 7.67 3.34 8.92
C ALA A 265 7.99 4.63 9.71
N THR A 266 7.73 5.79 9.10
CA THR A 266 8.03 7.10 9.67
C THR A 266 6.87 8.06 9.44
N PRO A 267 6.56 8.93 10.41
CA PRO A 267 5.65 10.03 10.13
C PRO A 267 6.28 10.95 9.07
N ARG A 268 5.44 11.61 8.29
CA ARG A 268 5.84 12.66 7.35
C ARG A 268 5.15 13.94 7.76
N ALA A 269 5.95 14.91 8.21
CA ALA A 269 5.48 16.21 8.62
C ALA A 269 6.21 17.33 7.88
N TRP A 270 5.49 18.41 7.57
CA TRP A 270 6.04 19.58 6.88
C TRP A 270 5.30 20.85 7.30
N ASP A 271 6.04 21.95 7.29
CA ASP A 271 5.50 23.27 7.57
C ASP A 271 5.38 24.06 6.26
N PHE A 272 4.41 24.96 6.19
CA PHE A 272 4.32 25.96 5.13
C PHE A 272 3.63 27.22 5.66
N THR A 273 3.83 28.36 5.01
CA THR A 273 3.27 29.64 5.45
C THR A 273 2.40 30.25 4.37
N THR A 274 1.16 30.57 4.74
CA THR A 274 0.21 31.22 3.84
C THR A 274 0.60 32.67 3.57
N SER A 275 0.27 33.16 2.38
CA SER A 275 0.54 34.53 1.97
C SER A 275 -0.22 35.54 2.85
N SER A 276 0.34 36.74 2.98
CA SER A 276 -0.36 37.91 3.53
C SER A 276 -1.31 38.56 2.53
N ASP A 277 -1.21 38.21 1.24
CA ASP A 277 -2.07 38.69 0.17
C ASP A 277 -3.43 37.97 0.19
N PRO A 278 -4.55 38.69 0.37
CA PRO A 278 -5.89 38.08 0.34
C PRO A 278 -6.34 37.66 -1.07
N ALA A 279 -5.60 38.00 -2.13
CA ALA A 279 -5.93 37.57 -3.47
C ALA A 279 -5.82 36.04 -3.59
N ARG A 280 -6.94 35.41 -3.96
CA ARG A 280 -6.95 34.01 -4.40
C ARG A 280 -6.10 33.86 -5.66
N ASP A 281 -5.64 32.63 -5.87
CA ASP A 281 -5.14 32.22 -7.17
C ASP A 281 -6.27 32.35 -8.20
N ASN A 282 -6.02 33.10 -9.27
CA ASN A 282 -6.96 33.29 -10.38
C ASN A 282 -6.30 32.94 -11.72
N ASP A 283 -5.07 32.40 -11.70
CA ASP A 283 -4.43 31.94 -12.91
C ASP A 283 -5.11 30.64 -13.34
N PHE A 284 -5.48 30.54 -14.61
CA PHE A 284 -6.15 29.35 -15.10
C PHE A 284 -5.11 28.28 -15.45
N PRO A 285 -5.29 27.02 -14.97
CA PRO A 285 -4.42 25.93 -15.39
C PRO A 285 -4.55 25.70 -16.88
N ARG A 286 -3.45 25.35 -17.53
CA ARG A 286 -3.35 25.02 -18.95
C ARG A 286 -2.46 23.81 -19.16
N VAL A 287 -2.64 23.15 -20.30
CA VAL A 287 -1.67 22.14 -20.75
C VAL A 287 -0.32 22.83 -20.99
N GLU A 288 0.73 22.28 -20.39
CA GLU A 288 2.08 22.82 -20.50
C GLU A 288 2.51 22.85 -21.96
N GLN A 289 3.18 23.92 -22.36
CA GLN A 289 3.61 24.13 -23.73
C GLN A 289 5.06 24.64 -23.75
N SER A 290 5.91 23.99 -24.53
CA SER A 290 7.29 24.40 -24.76
C SER A 290 7.58 24.46 -26.25
N ALA A 291 8.11 25.58 -26.73
CA ALA A 291 8.39 25.82 -28.15
C ALA A 291 7.20 25.53 -29.09
N SER A 292 5.98 25.91 -28.66
CA SER A 292 4.70 25.64 -29.36
C SER A 292 4.27 24.16 -29.40
N VAL A 293 4.95 23.28 -28.68
CA VAL A 293 4.58 21.86 -28.55
C VAL A 293 3.93 21.66 -27.18
N TYR A 294 2.71 21.13 -27.17
CA TYR A 294 2.01 20.78 -25.95
C TYR A 294 2.57 19.50 -25.34
N SER A 295 2.66 19.47 -24.01
CA SER A 295 3.09 18.32 -23.22
C SER A 295 1.96 17.28 -23.13
N VAL A 296 1.63 16.67 -24.28
CA VAL A 296 0.68 15.56 -24.41
C VAL A 296 1.30 14.32 -25.07
N LEU A 297 0.84 13.16 -24.63
CA LEU A 297 1.16 11.86 -25.21
C LEU A 297 -0.17 11.11 -25.52
N PRO A 298 -0.32 10.47 -26.69
CA PRO A 298 0.52 10.62 -27.88
C PRO A 298 0.62 12.09 -28.31
N SER A 299 1.78 12.47 -28.84
CA SER A 299 2.03 13.86 -29.23
C SER A 299 1.04 14.29 -30.32
N GLU A 300 0.68 15.57 -30.31
CA GLU A 300 -0.28 16.13 -31.26
C GLU A 300 0.14 15.87 -32.71
N THR A 301 -0.80 15.39 -33.53
CA THR A 301 -0.63 14.97 -34.93
C THR A 301 0.36 13.81 -35.16
N SER A 302 0.80 13.13 -34.10
CA SER A 302 1.64 11.93 -34.26
C SER A 302 0.89 10.83 -35.04
N THR A 303 1.62 10.15 -35.91
CA THR A 303 1.12 9.04 -36.72
C THR A 303 1.81 7.74 -36.32
N ASN A 304 1.23 6.61 -36.73
CA ASN A 304 1.75 5.28 -36.42
C ASN A 304 1.93 5.05 -34.90
N VAL A 305 1.02 5.61 -34.11
CA VAL A 305 1.02 5.44 -32.65
C VAL A 305 0.75 3.97 -32.30
N CYS A 306 1.42 3.47 -31.26
CA CYS A 306 1.27 2.08 -30.84
C CYS A 306 -0.10 1.85 -30.16
N LEU A 307 -0.65 0.64 -30.28
CA LEU A 307 -2.06 0.36 -29.98
C LEU A 307 -2.38 0.37 -28.47
N ASN A 308 -1.38 0.21 -27.61
CA ASN A 308 -1.52 0.22 -26.14
C ASN A 308 -0.90 1.47 -25.50
N THR A 309 -0.83 2.57 -26.25
CA THR A 309 -0.22 3.81 -25.75
C THR A 309 -1.04 4.36 -24.57
N PRO A 310 -0.39 4.84 -23.49
CA PRO A 310 -1.08 5.69 -22.54
C PRO A 310 -1.40 7.04 -23.18
N ILE A 311 -2.42 7.69 -22.62
CA ILE A 311 -2.64 9.13 -22.73
C ILE A 311 -1.94 9.77 -21.54
N GLN A 312 -1.04 10.72 -21.78
CA GLN A 312 -0.40 11.52 -20.73
C GLN A 312 -0.58 13.01 -21.02
N VAL A 313 -0.75 13.80 -19.97
CA VAL A 313 -0.83 15.25 -20.03
C VAL A 313 -0.03 15.83 -18.86
N VAL A 314 0.72 16.89 -19.12
CA VAL A 314 1.38 17.71 -18.09
C VAL A 314 0.82 19.12 -18.15
N PHE A 315 0.42 19.67 -17.01
CA PHE A 315 -0.07 21.03 -16.86
C PHE A 315 1.05 21.99 -16.43
N ASN A 316 0.83 23.28 -16.63
CA ASN A 316 1.77 24.34 -16.23
C ASN A 316 1.83 24.54 -14.70
N GLU A 317 0.87 23.98 -13.98
CA GLU A 317 0.68 24.14 -12.54
C GLU A 317 0.00 22.91 -11.93
N GLU A 318 -0.04 22.85 -10.61
CA GLU A 318 -0.66 21.74 -9.88
C GLU A 318 -2.18 21.72 -10.05
N MET A 319 -2.73 20.52 -10.23
CA MET A 319 -4.16 20.31 -10.39
C MET A 319 -4.81 19.78 -9.11
N ASP A 320 -6.11 20.02 -8.92
CA ASP A 320 -6.86 19.30 -7.89
C ASP A 320 -6.96 17.83 -8.32
N ILE A 321 -6.30 16.95 -7.56
CA ILE A 321 -6.24 15.51 -7.84
C ILE A 321 -7.63 14.86 -7.91
N THR A 322 -8.64 15.49 -7.31
CA THR A 322 -10.02 14.99 -7.34
C THR A 322 -10.71 15.24 -8.68
N THR A 323 -10.22 16.18 -9.48
CA THR A 323 -10.74 16.46 -10.84
C THR A 323 -9.96 15.70 -11.92
N LEU A 324 -8.79 15.16 -11.59
CA LEU A 324 -7.99 14.28 -12.44
C LEU A 324 -8.61 12.88 -12.56
N ARG A 325 -9.74 12.78 -13.25
CA ARG A 325 -10.55 11.55 -13.39
C ARG A 325 -10.82 11.18 -14.83
N SER A 326 -11.01 9.88 -15.05
CA SER A 326 -11.33 9.31 -16.37
C SER A 326 -12.61 9.91 -16.98
N SER A 327 -13.59 10.28 -16.15
CA SER A 327 -14.85 10.91 -16.57
C SER A 327 -14.69 12.31 -17.19
N ASN A 328 -13.56 12.98 -16.96
CA ASN A 328 -13.26 14.30 -17.52
C ASN A 328 -12.44 14.22 -18.82
N ILE A 329 -12.18 13.01 -19.32
CA ILE A 329 -11.34 12.74 -20.49
C ILE A 329 -12.15 11.96 -21.52
N PHE A 330 -12.22 12.47 -22.74
CA PHE A 330 -12.85 11.78 -23.86
C PHE A 330 -11.79 11.29 -24.83
N LEU A 331 -11.89 10.02 -25.23
CA LEU A 331 -11.14 9.45 -26.33
C LEU A 331 -12.12 9.01 -27.42
N LEU A 332 -12.15 9.72 -28.53
CA LEU A 332 -13.04 9.45 -29.65
C LEU A 332 -12.28 8.76 -30.79
N ASP A 333 -12.84 7.70 -31.32
CA ASP A 333 -12.38 7.07 -32.54
C ASP A 333 -12.98 7.75 -33.76
N GLY A 334 -12.13 8.34 -34.59
CA GLY A 334 -12.52 9.09 -35.78
C GLY A 334 -13.12 8.24 -36.90
N GLU A 335 -12.90 6.91 -36.90
CA GLU A 335 -13.50 6.02 -37.92
C GLU A 335 -14.91 5.58 -37.54
N THR A 336 -15.16 5.26 -36.27
CA THR A 336 -16.49 4.79 -35.80
C THR A 336 -17.35 5.89 -35.19
N GLY A 337 -16.75 6.99 -34.76
CA GLY A 337 -17.38 8.03 -33.94
C GLY A 337 -17.66 7.59 -32.50
N ALA A 338 -17.20 6.40 -32.09
CA ALA A 338 -17.43 5.88 -30.74
C ALA A 338 -16.46 6.49 -29.73
N GLU A 339 -16.93 6.66 -28.50
CA GLU A 339 -16.11 6.96 -27.34
C GLU A 339 -15.51 5.67 -26.78
N LEU A 340 -14.21 5.69 -26.50
CA LEU A 340 -13.47 4.57 -25.97
C LEU A 340 -13.38 4.69 -24.44
N PRO A 341 -13.80 3.65 -23.68
CA PRO A 341 -13.71 3.69 -22.24
C PRO A 341 -12.25 3.72 -21.78
N LEU A 342 -12.00 4.49 -20.72
CA LEU A 342 -10.70 4.66 -20.10
C LEU A 342 -10.63 3.94 -18.75
N ARG A 343 -9.42 3.55 -18.34
CA ARG A 343 -9.12 3.03 -17.01
C ARG A 343 -9.04 4.16 -15.99
N SER A 344 -8.84 3.81 -14.71
CA SER A 344 -8.59 4.80 -13.66
C SER A 344 -7.36 5.65 -13.98
N VAL A 345 -7.49 6.97 -13.79
CA VAL A 345 -6.37 7.90 -13.96
C VAL A 345 -5.32 7.67 -12.88
N ARG A 346 -4.06 7.63 -13.29
CA ARG A 346 -2.88 7.64 -12.41
C ARG A 346 -2.31 9.04 -12.37
N ILE A 347 -2.12 9.55 -11.16
CA ILE A 347 -1.57 10.89 -10.94
C ILE A 347 -0.05 10.82 -10.91
N GLY A 348 0.61 11.73 -11.62
CA GLY A 348 2.06 11.87 -11.54
C GLY A 348 2.47 12.35 -10.15
N ALA A 349 3.65 11.93 -9.70
CA ALA A 349 4.19 12.35 -8.41
C ALA A 349 4.31 13.88 -8.32
N ASP A 350 4.42 14.60 -9.43
CA ASP A 350 4.51 16.06 -9.51
C ASP A 350 3.18 16.81 -9.24
N LEU A 351 2.06 16.10 -9.05
CA LEU A 351 0.71 16.63 -8.82
C LEU A 351 0.17 17.54 -9.96
N LYS A 352 0.90 17.65 -11.08
CA LYS A 352 0.54 18.44 -12.26
C LYS A 352 0.46 17.63 -13.54
N SER A 353 0.58 16.30 -13.44
CA SER A 353 0.51 15.41 -14.59
C SER A 353 -0.38 14.21 -14.29
N PHE A 354 -0.96 13.63 -15.34
CA PHE A 354 -1.73 12.40 -15.24
C PHE A 354 -1.51 11.47 -16.42
N MET A 355 -1.73 10.18 -16.17
CA MET A 355 -1.63 9.10 -17.16
C MET A 355 -2.88 8.24 -17.09
N VAL A 356 -3.43 7.89 -18.25
CA VAL A 356 -4.58 6.99 -18.35
C VAL A 356 -4.42 6.06 -19.55
N PHE A 357 -4.95 4.86 -19.43
CA PHE A 357 -4.95 3.86 -20.50
C PHE A 357 -6.37 3.64 -21.02
N PRO A 358 -6.55 3.44 -22.33
CA PRO A 358 -7.76 2.84 -22.84
C PRO A 358 -8.02 1.47 -22.18
N VAL A 359 -9.29 1.14 -21.91
CA VAL A 359 -9.67 -0.18 -21.39
C VAL A 359 -9.30 -1.27 -22.40
N ASN A 360 -9.63 -1.02 -23.67
CA ASN A 360 -9.29 -1.86 -24.81
C ASN A 360 -8.19 -1.19 -25.65
N PRO A 361 -7.28 -1.98 -26.27
CA PRO A 361 -6.30 -1.44 -27.20
C PRO A 361 -6.96 -0.60 -28.31
N LEU A 362 -6.25 0.43 -28.76
CA LEU A 362 -6.60 1.13 -29.98
C LEU A 362 -6.59 0.17 -31.17
N GLU A 363 -7.29 0.53 -32.23
CA GLU A 363 -7.45 -0.30 -33.41
C GLU A 363 -6.67 0.26 -34.60
N ARG A 364 -6.41 -0.59 -35.58
CA ARG A 364 -5.89 -0.17 -36.89
C ARG A 364 -7.06 0.25 -37.80
N SER A 365 -6.76 0.99 -38.85
CA SER A 365 -7.75 1.35 -39.87
C SER A 365 -8.36 0.11 -40.52
N SER A 366 -9.70 0.05 -40.60
CA SER A 366 -10.41 -1.04 -41.29
C SER A 366 -10.47 -0.86 -42.81
N THR A 367 -10.29 0.39 -43.25
CA THR A 367 -10.43 0.84 -44.65
C THR A 367 -9.08 1.03 -45.36
N GLY A 368 -7.98 0.94 -44.61
CA GLY A 368 -6.61 1.16 -45.08
C GLY A 368 -6.21 2.64 -44.99
N GLY A 369 -5.06 2.91 -44.37
CA GLY A 369 -4.57 4.26 -44.08
C GLY A 369 -4.42 4.49 -42.59
N ASP A 370 -4.50 5.76 -42.18
CA ASP A 370 -4.41 6.18 -40.78
C ASP A 370 -5.81 6.23 -40.16
N ARG A 371 -5.96 5.70 -38.93
CA ARG A 371 -7.17 5.81 -38.11
C ARG A 371 -6.93 6.87 -37.05
N THR A 372 -7.70 7.96 -37.13
CA THR A 372 -7.54 9.11 -36.25
C THR A 372 -8.25 8.88 -34.92
N TYR A 373 -7.62 9.35 -33.84
CA TYR A 373 -8.21 9.44 -32.52
C TYR A 373 -8.13 10.88 -32.04
N THR A 374 -9.19 11.33 -31.37
CA THR A 374 -9.29 12.66 -30.78
C THR A 374 -9.37 12.52 -29.27
N VAL A 375 -8.51 13.22 -28.55
CA VAL A 375 -8.60 13.34 -27.09
C VAL A 375 -9.16 14.71 -26.74
N LYS A 376 -10.10 14.77 -25.80
CA LYS A 376 -10.63 16.02 -25.24
C LYS A 376 -10.53 16.01 -23.72
N LEU A 377 -10.06 17.12 -23.16
CA LEU A 377 -10.06 17.39 -21.71
C LEU A 377 -11.14 18.44 -21.45
N TYR A 378 -12.08 18.11 -20.58
CA TYR A 378 -13.18 19.00 -20.28
C TYR A 378 -12.79 20.12 -19.32
N THR A 379 -13.16 21.34 -19.71
CA THR A 379 -13.15 22.49 -18.81
C THR A 379 -14.43 22.49 -17.98
N THR A 380 -14.32 22.81 -16.70
CA THR A 380 -15.50 22.98 -15.84
C THR A 380 -16.40 24.03 -16.45
N ASP A 381 -17.67 23.69 -16.60
CA ASP A 381 -18.69 24.61 -17.08
C ASP A 381 -19.92 24.49 -16.18
N GLU A 382 -20.04 25.44 -15.26
CA GLU A 382 -21.17 25.53 -14.34
C GLU A 382 -22.50 25.72 -15.06
N THR A 383 -22.51 26.38 -16.22
CA THR A 383 -23.74 26.62 -16.99
C THR A 383 -24.24 25.35 -17.68
N ALA A 384 -23.31 24.47 -18.06
CA ALA A 384 -23.60 23.14 -18.61
C ALA A 384 -23.73 22.05 -17.54
N GLY A 385 -23.41 22.35 -16.27
CA GLY A 385 -23.42 21.37 -15.17
C GLY A 385 -22.33 20.30 -15.30
N ARG A 386 -21.16 20.68 -15.83
CA ARG A 386 -20.02 19.78 -16.10
C ARG A 386 -18.87 20.10 -15.17
N GLU A 387 -18.40 19.10 -14.42
CA GLU A 387 -17.41 19.27 -13.33
C GLU A 387 -15.96 19.50 -13.81
N GLY A 388 -15.56 18.99 -14.98
CA GLY A 388 -14.29 19.34 -15.65
C GLY A 388 -13.00 19.23 -14.81
N PHE A 389 -11.89 19.70 -15.39
CA PHE A 389 -10.58 19.80 -14.72
C PHE A 389 -10.42 21.15 -14.03
N GLU A 390 -9.89 21.15 -12.80
CA GLU A 390 -9.61 22.35 -12.02
C GLU A 390 -8.22 22.29 -11.36
N ASP A 391 -7.64 23.47 -11.11
CA ASP A 391 -6.48 23.61 -10.23
C ASP A 391 -6.89 23.38 -8.76
N VAL A 392 -5.89 23.39 -7.88
CA VAL A 392 -6.08 23.16 -6.44
C VAL A 392 -6.90 24.25 -5.75
N CYS A 393 -6.99 25.45 -6.32
CA CYS A 393 -7.77 26.58 -5.82
C CYS A 393 -9.18 26.68 -6.47
N GLY A 394 -9.51 25.79 -7.40
CA GLY A 394 -10.79 25.70 -8.09
C GLY A 394 -10.89 26.48 -9.41
N ASN A 395 -9.77 26.95 -9.99
CA ASN A 395 -9.82 27.57 -11.31
C ASN A 395 -9.93 26.48 -12.38
N PRO A 396 -10.87 26.62 -13.33
CA PRO A 396 -11.09 25.59 -14.35
C PRO A 396 -10.02 25.64 -15.45
N LEU A 397 -9.76 24.48 -16.06
CA LEU A 397 -8.82 24.33 -17.18
C LEU A 397 -9.10 25.32 -18.31
N ASN A 398 -8.12 26.16 -18.66
CA ASN A 398 -8.17 26.90 -19.90
C ASN A 398 -7.67 26.03 -21.06
N GLY A 399 -8.60 25.45 -21.82
CA GLY A 399 -8.29 24.68 -23.02
C GLY A 399 -8.21 25.51 -24.31
N ASP A 400 -8.38 26.84 -24.26
CA ASP A 400 -8.28 27.69 -25.44
C ASP A 400 -6.83 27.74 -25.98
N ARG A 401 -6.67 27.29 -27.23
CA ARG A 401 -5.38 27.29 -27.95
C ARG A 401 -5.01 28.64 -28.55
N ILE A 402 -5.97 29.55 -28.68
CA ILE A 402 -5.78 30.87 -29.30
C ILE A 402 -5.30 31.88 -28.26
N ASN A 403 -6.01 31.95 -27.12
CA ASN A 403 -5.61 32.81 -26.01
C ASN A 403 -5.48 32.01 -24.71
N PRO A 404 -4.28 31.54 -24.37
CA PRO A 404 -4.04 30.74 -23.17
C PRO A 404 -4.20 31.55 -21.87
N GLU A 405 -4.41 32.86 -21.93
CA GLU A 405 -4.57 33.75 -20.75
C GLU A 405 -6.03 34.13 -20.48
N LEU A 406 -6.98 33.83 -21.37
CA LEU A 406 -8.41 34.11 -21.18
C LEU A 406 -9.21 32.82 -21.07
N ASN A 407 -9.91 32.63 -19.96
CA ASN A 407 -10.84 31.52 -19.81
C ASN A 407 -12.13 31.76 -20.60
N GLN A 408 -12.29 31.02 -21.70
CA GLN A 408 -13.51 31.00 -22.51
C GLN A 408 -14.33 29.71 -22.32
N ALA A 409 -14.07 28.93 -21.27
CA ALA A 409 -14.67 27.61 -21.03
C ALA A 409 -14.52 26.63 -22.21
N ALA A 410 -13.40 26.73 -22.94
CA ALA A 410 -13.12 25.88 -24.10
C ALA A 410 -12.35 24.63 -23.68
N ASP A 411 -12.81 23.47 -24.14
CA ASP A 411 -12.14 22.18 -23.90
C ASP A 411 -10.80 22.10 -24.65
N PHE A 412 -9.80 21.48 -24.02
CA PHE A 412 -8.53 21.22 -24.69
C PHE A 412 -8.63 19.95 -25.53
N GLU A 413 -8.43 20.05 -26.84
CA GLU A 413 -8.54 18.92 -27.77
C GLU A 413 -7.25 18.73 -28.58
N TRP A 414 -6.82 17.49 -28.81
CA TRP A 414 -5.78 17.17 -29.79
C TRP A 414 -6.07 15.84 -30.50
N ILE A 415 -5.35 15.61 -31.60
CA ILE A 415 -5.51 14.41 -32.43
C ILE A 415 -4.20 13.64 -32.58
N PHE A 416 -4.30 12.33 -32.78
CA PHE A 416 -3.20 11.46 -33.20
C PHE A 416 -3.77 10.31 -34.06
N SER A 417 -2.92 9.47 -34.65
CA SER A 417 -3.40 8.36 -35.47
C SER A 417 -2.60 7.06 -35.32
N THR A 418 -3.31 5.94 -35.46
CA THR A 418 -2.72 4.62 -35.68
C THR A 418 -2.68 4.32 -37.18
N SER A 419 -1.82 3.39 -37.59
CA SER A 419 -1.71 2.96 -38.98
C SER A 419 -1.69 1.44 -39.08
N ASN A 420 -1.62 0.91 -40.31
CA ASN A 420 -1.39 -0.51 -40.55
C ASN A 420 -0.05 -1.03 -39.99
N GLN A 421 0.92 -0.15 -39.74
CA GLN A 421 2.21 -0.47 -39.14
C GLN A 421 2.19 -0.39 -37.60
N SER A 422 1.11 0.11 -36.99
CA SER A 422 1.01 0.26 -35.53
C SER A 422 1.07 -1.12 -34.85
N THR A 423 1.99 -1.27 -33.89
CA THR A 423 2.14 -2.50 -33.10
C THR A 423 1.51 -2.33 -31.71
N ALA A 424 1.28 -3.43 -31.01
CA ALA A 424 0.84 -3.42 -29.62
C ALA A 424 1.99 -3.10 -28.62
N GLU A 425 3.22 -2.94 -29.11
CA GLU A 425 4.43 -2.78 -28.30
C GLU A 425 4.68 -1.31 -27.96
N CYS A 426 4.20 -0.90 -26.79
CA CYS A 426 4.35 0.46 -26.26
C CYS A 426 5.35 0.57 -25.12
N PHE A 427 6.05 -0.51 -24.78
CA PHE A 427 6.96 -0.52 -23.66
C PHE A 427 8.08 0.51 -23.82
N PRO A 428 8.50 1.16 -22.72
CA PRO A 428 9.71 1.96 -22.74
C PRO A 428 10.90 1.08 -23.16
N GLU A 429 11.88 1.65 -23.84
CA GLU A 429 13.06 0.94 -24.31
C GLU A 429 14.30 1.54 -23.66
N ILE A 430 14.98 0.80 -22.79
CA ILE A 430 16.25 1.22 -22.20
C ILE A 430 17.39 0.71 -23.09
N ARG A 431 18.13 1.62 -23.72
CA ARG A 431 19.29 1.31 -24.57
C ARG A 431 20.59 1.29 -23.79
N SER A 432 20.77 2.21 -22.86
CA SER A 432 21.97 2.28 -22.02
C SER A 432 21.72 3.02 -20.72
N VAL A 433 22.50 2.67 -19.69
CA VAL A 433 22.55 3.39 -18.40
C VAL A 433 24.00 3.77 -18.12
N THR A 434 24.27 5.06 -17.89
CA THR A 434 25.63 5.58 -17.72
C THR A 434 25.72 6.61 -16.60
N PRO A 435 26.66 6.48 -15.64
CA PRO A 435 27.58 5.34 -15.44
C PRO A 435 26.86 4.10 -14.86
N THR A 436 27.45 2.92 -15.06
CA THR A 436 26.96 1.65 -14.45
C THR A 436 27.52 1.40 -13.05
N ILE A 437 28.58 2.11 -12.64
CA ILE A 437 29.10 2.09 -11.26
C ILE A 437 28.89 3.49 -10.69
N THR A 438 28.21 3.56 -9.56
CA THR A 438 27.64 4.80 -9.05
C THR A 438 27.58 4.80 -7.52
N LYS A 439 27.23 5.94 -6.95
CA LYS A 439 27.06 6.19 -5.52
C LYS A 439 25.81 7.05 -5.32
N TYR A 440 25.30 7.09 -4.10
CA TYR A 440 24.20 7.98 -3.74
C TYR A 440 24.46 9.43 -4.18
N ASN A 441 23.39 10.09 -4.62
CA ASN A 441 23.38 11.47 -5.11
C ASN A 441 24.23 11.75 -6.37
N THR A 442 24.78 10.72 -7.02
CA THR A 442 25.42 10.91 -8.33
C THR A 442 24.41 10.77 -9.46
N GLN A 443 24.57 11.56 -10.52
CA GLN A 443 23.65 11.57 -11.65
C GLN A 443 23.95 10.40 -12.61
N VAL A 444 22.90 9.70 -13.01
CA VAL A 444 22.88 8.62 -13.98
C VAL A 444 21.95 8.99 -15.14
N ALA A 445 22.46 8.81 -16.35
CA ALA A 445 21.74 9.00 -17.59
C ALA A 445 21.17 7.66 -18.08
N ILE A 446 19.85 7.59 -18.24
CA ILE A 446 19.15 6.46 -18.84
C ILE A 446 18.72 6.89 -20.24
N ALA A 447 19.41 6.39 -21.26
CA ALA A 447 19.12 6.70 -22.67
C ALA A 447 18.32 5.58 -23.31
N GLY A 448 17.37 5.95 -24.16
CA GLY A 448 16.38 5.00 -24.67
C GLY A 448 15.39 5.61 -25.65
N ALA A 449 14.19 5.06 -25.67
CA ALA A 449 13.07 5.55 -26.45
C ALA A 449 11.74 5.23 -25.74
N ARG A 450 10.70 6.00 -26.08
CA ARG A 450 9.32 5.81 -25.58
C ARG A 450 9.23 5.85 -24.05
N PHE A 451 9.96 6.75 -23.40
CA PHE A 451 9.80 6.98 -21.96
C PHE A 451 8.57 7.82 -21.59
N GLY A 452 7.82 8.31 -22.58
CA GLY A 452 6.67 9.20 -22.34
C GLY A 452 7.12 10.56 -21.81
N LEU A 453 6.17 11.30 -21.24
CA LEU A 453 6.38 12.61 -20.62
C LEU A 453 6.77 12.50 -19.16
N PHE A 454 6.28 11.47 -18.47
CA PHE A 454 6.64 11.14 -17.10
C PHE A 454 6.35 9.66 -16.82
N GLY A 455 6.87 9.18 -15.68
CA GLY A 455 6.68 7.83 -15.19
C GLY A 455 7.52 7.58 -13.94
N ASP A 456 7.76 6.32 -13.64
CA ASP A 456 8.56 5.89 -12.49
C ASP A 456 9.91 5.35 -12.94
N VAL A 457 10.95 5.68 -12.18
CA VAL A 457 12.29 5.09 -12.32
C VAL A 457 12.59 4.34 -11.04
N ARG A 458 12.91 3.06 -11.12
CA ARG A 458 13.30 2.25 -9.96
C ARG A 458 14.74 1.76 -10.13
N ILE A 459 15.56 1.96 -9.10
CA ILE A 459 16.98 1.58 -9.08
C ILE A 459 17.15 0.57 -7.95
N GLY A 460 17.26 -0.71 -8.32
CA GLY A 460 17.15 -1.79 -7.34
C GLY A 460 15.82 -1.80 -6.65
N ASN A 461 15.86 -1.72 -5.33
CA ASN A 461 14.70 -1.81 -4.49
C ASN A 461 13.89 -0.52 -4.37
N ILE A 462 14.45 0.63 -4.76
CA ILE A 462 13.87 1.94 -4.47
C ILE A 462 13.37 2.64 -5.73
N THR A 463 12.14 3.13 -5.65
CA THR A 463 11.60 4.04 -6.67
C THR A 463 12.17 5.45 -6.44
N ALA A 464 12.88 5.96 -7.44
CA ALA A 464 13.39 7.32 -7.48
C ALA A 464 12.21 8.28 -7.61
N ASP A 465 11.98 9.08 -6.58
CA ASP A 465 10.84 10.00 -6.53
C ASP A 465 11.26 11.47 -6.59
N THR A 466 10.26 12.36 -6.61
CA THR A 466 10.44 13.80 -6.78
C THR A 466 10.93 14.55 -5.55
N ILE A 467 11.12 13.89 -4.39
CA ILE A 467 11.52 14.53 -3.12
C ILE A 467 12.66 13.81 -2.37
N SER A 468 12.95 12.55 -2.68
CA SER A 468 13.79 11.65 -1.87
C SER A 468 15.19 11.46 -2.43
N CYS A 469 15.78 12.49 -3.05
CA CYS A 469 17.22 12.54 -3.21
C CYS A 469 17.79 13.48 -2.16
N SER A 470 18.04 12.89 -1.00
CA SER A 470 18.81 13.51 0.06
C SER A 470 20.26 13.68 -0.37
N ASP A 471 20.85 14.82 -0.01
CA ASP A 471 22.27 15.08 -0.20
C ASP A 471 23.12 14.20 0.74
N SER A 472 24.45 14.43 0.75
CA SER A 472 25.39 13.70 1.60
C SER A 472 25.14 13.82 3.10
N SER A 473 24.18 14.63 3.56
CA SER A 473 23.80 14.79 4.97
C SER A 473 22.51 14.08 5.38
N GLY A 474 21.79 13.47 4.43
CA GLY A 474 20.56 12.71 4.72
C GLY A 474 19.33 13.56 5.03
N LEU A 475 19.37 14.87 4.77
CA LEU A 475 18.25 15.79 4.91
C LEU A 475 17.82 16.24 3.50
N ASN A 476 16.55 16.05 3.13
CA ASN A 476 16.05 16.16 1.75
C ASN A 476 16.08 17.61 1.23
N GLN A 477 16.40 17.82 -0.06
CA GLN A 477 15.94 19.00 -0.81
C GLN A 477 16.11 18.95 -2.35
N GLU A 478 16.22 17.78 -3.01
CA GLU A 478 16.20 17.72 -4.50
C GLU A 478 15.40 16.53 -5.05
N ALA A 479 14.82 16.71 -6.24
CA ALA A 479 14.16 15.65 -6.99
C ALA A 479 15.18 14.62 -7.50
N CYS A 480 14.90 13.33 -7.33
CA CYS A 480 15.77 12.30 -7.89
C CYS A 480 15.75 12.32 -9.40
N VAL A 481 14.57 12.43 -10.01
CA VAL A 481 14.45 12.64 -11.44
C VAL A 481 14.71 14.12 -11.71
N THR A 482 15.87 14.44 -12.28
CA THR A 482 16.29 15.83 -12.57
C THR A 482 15.86 16.28 -13.95
N SER A 483 15.71 15.37 -14.91
CA SER A 483 15.05 15.64 -16.18
C SER A 483 14.44 14.38 -16.77
N TRP A 484 13.31 14.55 -17.47
CA TRP A 484 12.61 13.48 -18.16
C TRP A 484 12.27 13.91 -19.58
N THR A 485 12.62 13.08 -20.55
CA THR A 485 12.22 13.21 -21.95
C THR A 485 11.90 11.82 -22.50
N GLN A 486 11.30 11.75 -23.69
CA GLN A 486 10.97 10.46 -24.31
C GLN A 486 12.19 9.58 -24.65
N GLU A 487 13.41 10.14 -24.69
CA GLU A 487 14.64 9.43 -25.11
C GLU A 487 15.75 9.45 -24.04
N LEU A 488 15.64 10.32 -23.04
CA LEU A 488 16.65 10.50 -22.01
C LEU A 488 16.00 10.85 -20.68
N ILE A 489 16.34 10.09 -19.65
CA ILE A 489 16.02 10.40 -18.25
C ILE A 489 17.33 10.66 -17.52
N GLN A 490 17.40 11.77 -16.78
CA GLN A 490 18.47 12.04 -15.82
C GLN A 490 17.94 11.80 -14.42
N VAL A 491 18.60 10.90 -13.68
CA VAL A 491 18.21 10.52 -12.33
C VAL A 491 19.42 10.54 -11.40
N ARG A 492 19.32 11.17 -10.24
CA ARG A 492 20.26 11.03 -9.14
C ARG A 492 19.96 9.73 -8.39
N ILE A 493 20.99 8.98 -8.02
CA ILE A 493 20.79 7.73 -7.26
C ILE A 493 20.21 8.05 -5.87
N PRO A 494 19.00 7.53 -5.55
CA PRO A 494 18.39 7.75 -4.25
C PRO A 494 19.18 7.08 -3.11
N ILE A 495 19.12 7.65 -1.91
CA ILE A 495 19.65 6.98 -0.72
C ILE A 495 18.84 5.72 -0.44
N GLY A 496 19.53 4.63 -0.12
CA GLY A 496 18.92 3.31 0.10
C GLY A 496 18.82 2.46 -1.17
N ALA A 497 19.11 3.02 -2.36
CA ALA A 497 19.19 2.24 -3.59
C ALA A 497 20.25 1.13 -3.46
N THR A 498 19.90 -0.07 -3.92
CA THR A 498 20.80 -1.22 -3.96
C THR A 498 21.28 -1.51 -5.38
N THR A 499 22.40 -2.21 -5.51
CA THR A 499 22.90 -2.72 -6.79
C THR A 499 21.86 -3.63 -7.46
N ASP A 500 21.36 -3.22 -8.63
CA ASP A 500 20.42 -3.99 -9.45
C ASP A 500 20.26 -3.34 -10.83
N LYS A 501 19.40 -3.90 -11.68
CA LYS A 501 18.93 -3.29 -12.92
C LYS A 501 18.03 -2.08 -12.65
N VAL A 502 18.15 -1.10 -13.53
CA VAL A 502 17.24 0.05 -13.56
C VAL A 502 15.95 -0.37 -14.27
N THR A 503 14.81 -0.06 -13.65
CA THR A 503 13.49 -0.23 -14.25
C THR A 503 12.94 1.15 -14.59
N VAL A 504 12.41 1.33 -15.80
CA VAL A 504 11.62 2.50 -16.18
C VAL A 504 10.21 2.02 -16.48
N ALA A 505 9.22 2.64 -15.82
CA ALA A 505 7.82 2.29 -15.96
C ALA A 505 6.98 3.50 -16.35
N MET A 506 6.09 3.31 -17.32
CA MET A 506 5.00 4.22 -17.64
C MET A 506 3.69 3.54 -17.23
N GLY A 507 3.28 3.72 -15.98
CA GLY A 507 2.12 3.02 -15.43
C GLY A 507 2.34 1.50 -15.39
N GLU A 508 1.62 0.75 -16.24
CA GLU A 508 1.72 -0.71 -16.33
C GLU A 508 2.78 -1.19 -17.34
N LEU A 509 3.33 -0.28 -18.14
CA LEU A 509 4.35 -0.60 -19.14
C LEU A 509 5.73 -0.42 -18.53
N GLU A 510 6.40 -1.52 -18.18
CA GLU A 510 7.74 -1.48 -17.61
C GLU A 510 8.81 -2.08 -18.53
N SER A 511 10.04 -1.58 -18.38
CA SER A 511 11.24 -2.12 -19.01
C SER A 511 12.40 -2.10 -18.02
N LYS A 512 13.31 -3.07 -18.16
CA LYS A 512 14.51 -3.19 -17.32
C LYS A 512 15.76 -3.03 -18.16
N SER A 513 16.78 -2.38 -17.62
CA SER A 513 18.09 -2.25 -18.25
C SER A 513 18.72 -3.62 -18.51
N GLN A 514 19.54 -3.70 -19.56
CA GLN A 514 20.35 -4.89 -19.80
C GLN A 514 21.44 -5.03 -18.74
N GLU A 515 22.14 -3.93 -18.48
CA GLU A 515 23.21 -3.85 -17.48
C GLU A 515 22.67 -3.68 -16.06
N THR A 516 23.39 -4.23 -15.09
CA THR A 516 23.21 -3.94 -13.67
C THR A 516 23.93 -2.64 -13.32
N VAL A 517 23.29 -1.78 -12.53
CA VAL A 517 23.90 -0.59 -11.94
C VAL A 517 24.41 -0.94 -10.54
N GLU A 518 25.72 -0.86 -10.36
CA GLU A 518 26.42 -1.10 -9.10
C GLU A 518 26.41 0.17 -8.24
N VAL A 519 25.70 0.11 -7.11
CA VAL A 519 25.59 1.20 -6.16
C VAL A 519 26.57 0.95 -5.00
N ASN A 520 27.73 1.60 -5.06
CA ASN A 520 28.82 1.45 -4.11
C ASN A 520 28.74 2.43 -2.94
N SER A 521 27.53 2.59 -2.40
CA SER A 521 27.28 3.32 -1.16
C SER A 521 26.85 2.35 -0.05
N PRO A 522 27.20 2.63 1.22
CA PRO A 522 26.71 1.86 2.36
C PRO A 522 25.19 1.92 2.42
N TYR A 523 24.53 0.82 2.77
CA TYR A 523 23.08 0.81 3.00
C TYR A 523 22.70 -0.15 4.12
N LEU A 524 21.73 0.25 4.93
CA LEU A 524 21.11 -0.56 5.96
C LEU A 524 19.91 -1.30 5.36
N SER A 525 19.96 -2.63 5.42
CA SER A 525 18.84 -3.51 5.07
C SER A 525 17.91 -3.77 6.25
N ARG A 526 18.43 -3.78 7.49
CA ARG A 526 17.65 -3.95 8.73
C ARG A 526 18.45 -3.61 9.98
N LEU A 527 17.72 -3.42 11.07
CA LEU A 527 18.21 -3.32 12.44
C LEU A 527 17.72 -4.53 13.26
N ARG A 528 18.59 -5.13 14.08
CA ARG A 528 18.22 -6.28 14.92
C ARG A 528 18.86 -6.21 16.30
N PRO A 529 18.12 -6.47 17.38
CA PRO A 529 16.66 -6.69 17.42
C PRO A 529 15.89 -5.37 17.17
N ASP A 530 14.60 -5.50 16.85
CA ASP A 530 13.65 -4.39 16.71
C ASP A 530 12.31 -4.80 17.36
N PRO A 531 11.89 -4.17 18.48
CA PRO A 531 12.57 -3.07 19.20
C PRO A 531 13.84 -3.54 19.92
N VAL A 532 14.77 -2.61 20.13
CA VAL A 532 15.97 -2.81 20.95
C VAL A 532 15.76 -2.23 22.34
N ARG A 533 16.42 -2.79 23.36
CA ARG A 533 16.32 -2.31 24.74
C ARG A 533 17.57 -1.56 25.16
N LEU A 534 17.45 -0.70 26.17
CA LEU A 534 18.62 -0.14 26.84
C LEU A 534 19.50 -1.27 27.39
N GLU A 535 20.82 -1.08 27.35
CA GLU A 535 21.84 -2.05 27.75
C GLU A 535 21.87 -3.34 26.91
N GLU A 536 21.46 -3.26 25.64
CA GLU A 536 21.47 -4.37 24.67
C GLU A 536 22.44 -4.09 23.50
N LEU A 537 22.79 -5.14 22.76
CA LEU A 537 23.50 -5.02 21.49
C LEU A 537 22.51 -4.78 20.35
N LEU A 538 22.79 -3.79 19.51
CA LEU A 538 22.10 -3.55 18.25
C LEU A 538 23.02 -3.92 17.08
N THR A 539 22.57 -4.83 16.24
CA THR A 539 23.24 -5.20 14.98
C THR A 539 22.53 -4.55 13.79
N LEU A 540 23.27 -3.67 13.13
CA LEU A 540 22.96 -3.12 11.83
C LEU A 540 23.39 -4.13 10.77
N VAL A 541 22.51 -4.45 9.82
CA VAL A 541 22.80 -5.39 8.73
C VAL A 541 22.57 -4.69 7.40
N GLY A 542 23.49 -4.87 6.47
CA GLY A 542 23.47 -4.18 5.18
C GLY A 542 24.66 -4.60 4.33
N ASN A 543 25.11 -3.74 3.41
CA ASN A 543 26.35 -3.94 2.65
C ASN A 543 27.14 -2.62 2.54
N ASN A 544 28.39 -2.74 2.07
CA ASN A 544 29.30 -1.63 1.76
C ASN A 544 29.72 -0.79 2.98
N PHE A 545 29.74 -1.41 4.18
CA PHE A 545 30.18 -0.72 5.40
C PHE A 545 31.71 -0.55 5.47
N GLY A 546 32.44 -1.25 4.61
CA GLY A 546 33.90 -1.36 4.67
C GLY A 546 34.39 -2.25 5.80
N SER A 547 35.70 -2.52 5.82
CA SER A 547 36.36 -3.31 6.87
C SER A 547 36.78 -2.47 8.08
N THR A 548 36.82 -1.14 7.94
CA THR A 548 37.27 -0.23 9.00
C THR A 548 36.06 0.30 9.77
N ARG A 549 36.05 0.14 11.10
CA ARG A 549 34.95 0.60 11.95
C ARG A 549 34.66 2.10 11.76
N GLY A 550 33.45 2.38 11.31
CA GLY A 550 32.90 3.71 11.10
C GLY A 550 32.17 4.25 12.31
N HIS A 551 31.13 5.02 12.05
CA HIS A 551 30.28 5.65 13.05
C HIS A 551 28.83 5.20 12.84
N VAL A 552 28.07 5.12 13.93
CA VAL A 552 26.63 4.91 13.93
C VAL A 552 25.98 6.08 14.64
N ASP A 553 25.21 6.87 13.90
CA ASP A 553 24.48 8.02 14.39
C ASP A 553 23.05 7.62 14.74
N PHE A 554 22.58 8.06 15.91
CA PHE A 554 21.19 8.02 16.36
C PHE A 554 20.63 9.42 16.25
N ILE A 555 19.56 9.56 15.48
CA ILE A 555 18.97 10.82 15.05
C ILE A 555 17.55 10.90 15.60
N GLN A 556 17.21 12.02 16.21
CA GLN A 556 15.86 12.32 16.66
C GLN A 556 15.54 13.77 16.26
N ASP A 557 14.34 14.01 15.76
CA ASP A 557 13.89 15.35 15.33
C ASP A 557 14.84 16.08 14.36
N GLY A 558 15.56 15.31 13.52
CA GLY A 558 16.50 15.82 12.52
C GLY A 558 17.91 16.08 13.05
N GLU A 559 18.14 15.99 14.35
CA GLU A 559 19.43 16.23 15.01
C GLU A 559 20.12 14.92 15.40
N ILE A 560 21.45 14.90 15.37
CA ILE A 560 22.24 13.75 15.82
C ILE A 560 22.33 13.80 17.35
N GLU A 561 21.49 13.00 18.00
CA GLU A 561 21.45 12.86 19.47
C GLU A 561 22.69 12.12 20.01
N HIS A 562 23.15 11.11 19.29
CA HIS A 562 24.28 10.30 19.73
C HIS A 562 25.06 9.68 18.57
N THR A 563 26.38 9.57 18.71
CA THR A 563 27.24 8.87 17.74
C THR A 563 28.07 7.81 18.46
N ILE A 564 27.97 6.57 18.00
CA ILE A 564 28.78 5.43 18.47
C ILE A 564 29.84 5.08 17.42
N SER A 565 31.11 5.15 17.80
CA SER A 565 32.25 4.78 16.93
C SER A 565 33.16 3.71 17.52
N THR A 566 32.95 3.35 18.79
CA THR A 566 33.78 2.40 19.52
C THR A 566 33.24 0.98 19.42
N THR A 567 34.14 0.01 19.53
CA THR A 567 33.76 -1.40 19.69
C THR A 567 33.14 -1.59 21.07
N PRO A 568 32.02 -2.33 21.20
CA PRO A 568 31.49 -2.69 22.51
C PRO A 568 32.60 -3.31 23.37
N THR A 569 32.79 -2.81 24.58
CA THR A 569 33.95 -3.16 25.43
C THR A 569 34.02 -4.66 25.72
N MET A 570 32.87 -5.29 25.93
CA MET A 570 32.72 -6.74 26.13
C MET A 570 33.09 -7.59 24.91
N CYS A 571 33.17 -6.98 23.73
CA CYS A 571 33.47 -7.64 22.45
C CYS A 571 34.85 -7.25 21.89
N SER A 572 35.71 -6.68 22.73
CA SER A 572 37.04 -6.20 22.34
C SER A 572 37.99 -7.32 21.91
N GLY A 573 37.70 -8.57 22.27
CA GLY A 573 38.46 -9.75 21.84
C GLY A 573 38.27 -10.11 20.36
N ASN A 574 37.21 -9.61 19.70
CA ASN A 574 36.92 -9.86 18.29
C ASN A 574 36.31 -8.65 17.56
N PRO A 575 37.11 -7.60 17.26
CA PRO A 575 36.57 -6.39 16.63
C PRO A 575 35.96 -6.66 15.24
N SER A 576 36.49 -7.62 14.47
CA SER A 576 35.96 -8.03 13.16
C SER A 576 34.60 -8.71 13.21
N ALA A 577 34.21 -9.30 14.36
CA ALA A 577 32.85 -9.82 14.54
C ALA A 577 31.82 -8.71 14.80
N THR A 578 32.27 -7.55 15.27
CA THR A 578 31.40 -6.39 15.53
C THR A 578 31.36 -5.38 14.38
N TRP A 579 32.23 -5.51 13.38
CA TRP A 579 32.21 -4.69 12.18
C TRP A 579 32.84 -5.43 11.00
N ASN A 580 32.09 -5.56 9.93
CA ASN A 580 32.55 -6.04 8.64
C ASN A 580 31.73 -5.34 7.54
N ASN A 581 31.99 -5.68 6.28
CA ASN A 581 31.35 -5.02 5.15
C ASN A 581 29.82 -5.16 5.13
N ASN A 582 29.25 -6.12 5.87
CA ASN A 582 27.83 -6.47 5.82
C ASN A 582 27.10 -6.32 7.16
N SER A 583 27.81 -6.03 8.24
CA SER A 583 27.22 -5.91 9.57
C SER A 583 28.05 -5.03 10.50
N ALA A 584 27.36 -4.30 11.37
CA ALA A 584 27.95 -3.50 12.42
C ALA A 584 27.16 -3.67 13.71
N THR A 585 27.82 -4.04 14.80
CA THR A 585 27.21 -4.20 16.12
C THR A 585 27.66 -3.06 17.03
N VAL A 586 26.69 -2.40 17.67
CA VAL A 586 26.87 -1.33 18.66
C VAL A 586 26.19 -1.70 19.98
N TYR A 587 26.60 -1.07 21.07
CA TYR A 587 25.99 -1.24 22.39
C TYR A 587 25.11 -0.03 22.71
N ILE A 588 23.84 -0.27 23.03
CA ILE A 588 22.88 0.77 23.41
C ILE A 588 23.07 1.09 24.88
N GLY A 589 23.89 2.11 25.17
CA GLY A 589 24.15 2.56 26.53
C GLY A 589 23.06 3.48 27.09
N THR A 590 23.28 3.95 28.32
CA THR A 590 22.37 4.86 29.04
C THR A 590 22.42 6.32 28.55
N SER A 591 23.21 6.61 27.49
CA SER A 591 23.24 7.92 26.83
C SER A 591 22.07 8.13 25.87
N LEU A 592 21.36 7.06 25.51
CA LEU A 592 20.12 7.08 24.76
C LEU A 592 18.94 6.85 25.72
N PHE A 593 17.78 7.41 25.40
CA PHE A 593 16.54 7.22 26.17
C PHE A 593 15.54 6.35 25.39
N ALA A 594 14.47 5.92 26.05
CA ALA A 594 13.39 5.23 25.35
C ALA A 594 12.71 6.20 24.36
N GLY A 595 12.52 5.74 23.12
CA GLY A 595 12.04 6.59 22.03
C GLY A 595 12.29 5.96 20.66
N THR A 596 11.84 6.64 19.61
CA THR A 596 12.08 6.23 18.22
C THR A 596 13.24 7.04 17.67
N TYR A 597 14.26 6.35 17.15
CA TYR A 597 15.45 6.97 16.58
C TYR A 597 15.62 6.56 15.13
N GLY A 598 16.05 7.50 14.28
CA GLY A 598 16.67 7.20 13.00
C GLY A 598 18.12 6.76 13.22
N VAL A 599 18.48 5.58 12.75
CA VAL A 599 19.83 5.03 12.81
C VAL A 599 20.48 5.12 11.45
N ARG A 600 21.70 5.65 11.41
CA ARG A 600 22.49 5.80 10.19
C ARG A 600 23.92 5.36 10.42
N LEU A 601 24.49 4.66 9.45
CA LEU A 601 25.89 4.29 9.43
C LEU A 601 26.69 5.27 8.57
N ARG A 602 27.87 5.67 9.05
CA ARG A 602 28.86 6.42 8.28
C ARG A 602 30.16 5.66 8.20
N THR A 603 30.61 5.35 6.99
CA THR A 603 31.86 4.64 6.76
C THR A 603 33.05 5.50 7.17
N LYS A 604 34.12 4.86 7.64
CA LYS A 604 35.34 5.59 8.03
C LYS A 604 36.19 5.99 6.82
N ASP A 605 36.30 5.09 5.84
CA ASP A 605 37.27 5.24 4.76
C ASP A 605 36.78 6.22 3.67
N SER A 606 35.49 6.19 3.33
CA SER A 606 34.88 7.06 2.32
C SER A 606 34.05 8.22 2.88
N ASN A 607 33.80 8.24 4.20
CA ASN A 607 32.89 9.20 4.85
C ASN A 607 31.50 9.25 4.19
N GLU A 608 31.02 8.10 3.74
CA GLU A 608 29.73 7.93 3.10
C GLU A 608 28.68 7.49 4.10
N PHE A 609 27.45 7.90 3.85
CA PHE A 609 26.32 7.66 4.73
C PHE A 609 25.39 6.62 4.14
N SER A 610 24.86 5.76 5.01
CA SER A 610 23.77 4.86 4.66
C SER A 610 22.43 5.58 4.61
N ASN A 611 21.42 4.89 4.08
CA ASN A 611 20.02 5.21 4.42
C ASN A 611 19.79 5.16 5.93
N ILE A 612 18.76 5.87 6.36
CA ILE A 612 18.28 5.86 7.72
C ILE A 612 17.32 4.68 7.88
N GLN A 613 17.47 3.94 8.96
CA GLN A 613 16.46 2.99 9.42
C GLN A 613 16.01 3.35 10.82
N TYR A 614 14.73 3.19 11.08
CA TYR A 614 14.16 3.59 12.35
C TYR A 614 14.13 2.41 13.31
N ILE A 615 14.40 2.70 14.57
CA ILE A 615 14.37 1.73 15.65
C ILE A 615 13.62 2.32 16.83
N LYS A 616 12.79 1.50 17.47
CA LYS A 616 12.24 1.83 18.78
C LYS A 616 13.17 1.31 19.86
N ILE A 617 13.61 2.20 20.75
CA ILE A 617 14.36 1.89 21.97
C ILE A 617 13.39 1.83 23.14
N GLU A 618 13.42 0.74 23.89
CA GLU A 618 12.56 0.48 25.05
C GLU A 618 13.35 0.41 26.36
N ASP A 619 12.72 0.83 27.46
CA ASP A 619 13.26 0.73 28.82
C ASP A 619 12.79 -0.57 29.52
N ASP A 620 12.91 -1.68 28.79
CA ASP A 620 12.61 -3.02 29.28
C ASP A 620 13.91 -3.73 29.72
N ALA A 621 13.79 -4.81 30.48
CA ALA A 621 14.95 -5.63 30.85
C ALA A 621 15.72 -6.14 29.62
N ALA A 622 17.01 -5.79 29.53
CA ALA A 622 17.91 -6.19 28.46
C ALA A 622 17.93 -7.71 28.25
N ARG A 623 18.06 -8.14 26.98
CA ARG A 623 18.16 -9.55 26.60
C ARG A 623 19.63 -9.97 26.48
N PRO A 624 19.94 -11.27 26.67
CA PRO A 624 21.25 -11.80 26.31
C PRO A 624 21.55 -11.57 24.83
N GLY A 625 22.79 -11.19 24.53
CA GLY A 625 23.23 -10.93 23.17
C GLY A 625 24.64 -11.44 22.95
N LEU A 626 24.87 -12.10 21.81
CA LEU A 626 26.19 -12.52 21.37
C LEU A 626 26.77 -11.47 20.42
N CYS A 627 28.08 -11.26 20.49
CA CYS A 627 28.78 -10.40 19.53
C CYS A 627 29.83 -11.12 18.69
N GLY A 628 30.24 -12.34 19.07
CA GLY A 628 31.12 -13.16 18.25
C GLY A 628 31.47 -14.48 18.93
N ALA A 629 31.94 -15.42 18.12
CA ALA A 629 32.45 -16.70 18.59
C ALA A 629 33.82 -16.99 17.96
N LYS A 630 34.73 -17.65 18.69
CA LYS A 630 36.04 -18.06 18.19
C LYS A 630 36.37 -19.51 18.55
N PRO A 631 36.95 -20.30 17.63
CA PRO A 631 37.10 -19.97 16.21
C PRO A 631 35.72 -19.91 15.51
N ASP A 632 35.60 -19.06 14.50
CA ASP A 632 34.41 -18.93 13.63
C ASP A 632 34.43 -19.93 12.45
N GLU A 633 35.59 -20.53 12.15
CA GLU A 633 35.75 -21.65 11.22
C GLU A 633 36.71 -22.70 11.81
N SER A 634 36.25 -23.94 11.94
CA SER A 634 37.10 -25.07 12.38
C SER A 634 36.48 -26.43 12.11
N ALA A 635 37.30 -27.48 12.14
CA ALA A 635 36.82 -28.86 12.10
C ALA A 635 36.28 -29.28 13.47
N VAL A 636 35.13 -29.95 13.49
CA VAL A 636 34.50 -30.44 14.72
C VAL A 636 35.06 -31.81 15.16
N PRO A 637 35.18 -32.10 16.47
CA PRO A 637 34.73 -31.27 17.59
C PRO A 637 35.74 -30.16 17.95
N VAL A 638 35.22 -29.00 18.34
CA VAL A 638 36.06 -27.82 18.63
C VAL A 638 35.55 -27.06 19.84
N ALA A 639 36.47 -26.56 20.68
CA ALA A 639 36.15 -25.66 21.78
C ALA A 639 35.91 -24.24 21.23
N VAL A 640 34.78 -23.66 21.56
CA VAL A 640 34.35 -22.33 21.11
C VAL A 640 34.22 -21.39 22.30
N GLU A 641 34.73 -20.18 22.13
CA GLU A 641 34.57 -19.05 23.05
C GLU A 641 33.59 -18.05 22.45
N ALA A 642 32.42 -17.90 23.07
CA ALA A 642 31.37 -16.99 22.65
C ALA A 642 31.34 -15.76 23.57
N GLU A 643 31.57 -14.58 23.00
CA GLU A 643 31.57 -13.28 23.68
C GLU A 643 30.21 -12.58 23.53
N GLY A 644 29.78 -11.83 24.54
CA GLY A 644 28.48 -11.18 24.53
C GLY A 644 28.16 -10.36 25.78
N ILE A 645 26.87 -10.17 26.04
CA ILE A 645 26.32 -9.45 27.19
C ILE A 645 25.18 -10.24 27.83
N HIS A 646 25.03 -10.11 29.16
CA HIS A 646 24.00 -10.80 29.95
C HIS A 646 24.02 -12.33 29.78
N LEU A 647 25.18 -12.91 29.47
CA LEU A 647 25.34 -14.33 29.15
C LEU A 647 25.20 -15.24 30.37
N ASN A 648 25.32 -14.68 31.58
CA ASN A 648 25.05 -15.38 32.83
C ASN A 648 23.58 -15.88 32.94
N ARG A 649 22.64 -15.28 32.20
CA ARG A 649 21.23 -15.64 32.14
C ARG A 649 20.91 -16.72 31.10
N VAL A 650 21.85 -17.06 30.21
CA VAL A 650 21.65 -18.04 29.14
C VAL A 650 21.57 -19.45 29.72
N ILE A 651 20.51 -20.19 29.38
CA ILE A 651 20.28 -21.57 29.88
C ILE A 651 20.67 -22.65 28.86
N ALA A 652 20.73 -22.30 27.58
CA ALA A 652 21.17 -23.16 26.49
C ALA A 652 21.60 -22.28 25.30
N LEU A 653 22.43 -22.83 24.42
CA LEU A 653 22.77 -22.27 23.11
C LEU A 653 22.38 -23.27 22.04
N THR A 654 21.98 -22.81 20.85
CA THR A 654 21.75 -23.69 19.70
C THR A 654 22.82 -23.42 18.63
N VAL A 655 23.48 -24.45 18.11
CA VAL A 655 24.54 -24.35 17.09
C VAL A 655 24.09 -25.09 15.83
N ASN A 656 23.71 -24.34 14.78
CA ASN A 656 22.87 -24.87 13.69
C ASN A 656 21.51 -25.32 14.30
N PRO A 657 20.33 -24.91 13.80
CA PRO A 657 19.05 -24.93 14.53
C PRO A 657 18.59 -26.25 15.21
N THR A 658 19.33 -27.33 15.05
CA THR A 658 19.09 -28.67 15.60
C THR A 658 19.96 -29.06 16.80
N ILE A 659 21.12 -28.44 17.06
CA ILE A 659 22.03 -28.89 18.13
C ILE A 659 21.95 -27.94 19.32
N GLU A 660 21.32 -28.40 20.39
CA GLU A 660 21.24 -27.69 21.66
C GLU A 660 22.41 -28.06 22.58
N ILE A 661 23.04 -27.05 23.16
CA ILE A 661 24.10 -27.16 24.16
C ILE A 661 23.58 -26.53 25.45
N ALA A 662 23.29 -27.36 26.44
CA ALA A 662 22.73 -26.92 27.70
C ALA A 662 23.78 -26.19 28.55
N ALA A 663 23.34 -25.32 29.46
CA ALA A 663 24.24 -24.60 30.35
C ALA A 663 25.10 -25.50 31.25
N THR A 664 24.70 -26.74 31.48
CA THR A 664 25.49 -27.76 32.19
C THR A 664 26.75 -28.18 31.43
N ASP A 665 26.76 -28.00 30.11
CA ASP A 665 27.88 -28.37 29.22
C ASP A 665 28.83 -27.18 28.95
N PHE A 666 28.56 -26.02 29.57
CA PHE A 666 29.43 -24.86 29.48
C PHE A 666 30.61 -25.03 30.45
N THR A 667 31.81 -24.97 29.90
CA THR A 667 33.07 -25.01 30.68
C THR A 667 33.37 -23.69 31.38
N VAL A 668 32.89 -22.57 30.81
CA VAL A 668 32.94 -21.23 31.42
C VAL A 668 31.61 -20.56 31.14
N LYS A 669 31.05 -19.88 32.15
CA LYS A 669 29.87 -19.03 32.02
C LYS A 669 30.02 -17.80 32.91
N THR A 670 30.28 -16.66 32.29
CA THR A 670 30.29 -15.34 32.93
C THR A 670 29.24 -14.45 32.28
N ASP A 671 29.15 -13.19 32.70
CA ASP A 671 28.25 -12.23 32.06
C ASP A 671 28.64 -11.90 30.60
N ALA A 672 29.92 -12.03 30.26
CA ALA A 672 30.47 -11.63 28.96
C ALA A 672 31.05 -12.79 28.13
N LEU A 673 31.14 -14.01 28.69
CA LEU A 673 31.82 -15.13 28.04
C LEU A 673 31.15 -16.46 28.36
N ILE A 674 30.86 -17.25 27.32
CA ILE A 674 30.52 -18.67 27.42
C ILE A 674 31.56 -19.49 26.67
N LYS A 675 32.08 -20.55 27.27
CA LYS A 675 32.95 -21.53 26.59
C LYS A 675 32.29 -22.89 26.55
N PHE A 676 32.20 -23.50 25.38
CA PHE A 676 31.55 -24.80 25.17
C PHE A 676 32.26 -25.59 24.06
N THR A 677 31.91 -26.86 23.88
CA THR A 677 32.45 -27.69 22.79
C THR A 677 31.36 -27.98 21.76
N VAL A 678 31.63 -27.65 20.50
CA VAL A 678 30.77 -28.03 19.38
C VAL A 678 30.99 -29.53 19.08
N PRO A 679 29.94 -30.36 19.06
CA PRO A 679 30.08 -31.80 18.86
C PRO A 679 30.36 -32.18 17.40
N THR A 680 30.87 -33.40 17.20
CA THR A 680 31.03 -34.01 15.87
C THR A 680 29.69 -34.13 15.14
N GLY A 681 29.69 -33.93 13.82
CA GLY A 681 28.47 -33.99 13.00
C GLY A 681 27.70 -32.68 12.91
N THR A 682 28.21 -31.61 13.54
CA THR A 682 27.67 -30.25 13.36
C THR A 682 28.08 -29.70 11.99
N GLU A 683 27.10 -29.27 11.20
CA GLU A 683 27.33 -28.53 9.95
C GLU A 683 27.38 -27.02 10.21
N THR A 684 27.90 -26.26 9.24
CA THR A 684 27.94 -24.79 9.27
C THR A 684 26.57 -24.19 9.60
N GLY A 685 26.54 -23.26 10.55
CA GLY A 685 25.30 -22.61 10.99
C GLY A 685 25.56 -21.49 11.98
N TYR A 686 24.48 -20.91 12.50
CA TYR A 686 24.54 -19.83 13.49
C TYR A 686 24.50 -20.37 14.91
N ILE A 687 25.06 -19.59 15.84
CA ILE A 687 24.86 -19.77 17.28
C ILE A 687 23.76 -18.80 17.70
N THR A 688 22.72 -19.31 18.36
CA THR A 688 21.61 -18.51 18.90
C THR A 688 21.40 -18.76 20.37
#